data_AF-A0A1G5CC35-F1
#
_entry.id   AF-A0A1G5CC35-F1
#
_cell.length_a   1.000
_cell.length_b   1.000
_cell.length_c   1.000
_cell.angle_alpha   90.00
_cell.angle_beta   90.00
_cell.angle_gamma   90.00
#
_symmetry.space_group_name_H-M   'P 1'
#
loop_
_entity.id
_entity.type
_entity.pdbx_description
1 polymer ?
#
loop_
_entity_poly.entity_id
_entity_poly.type
_entity_poly.pdbx_seq_one_letter_code
_entity_poly.pdbx_strand_id
1 'polypeptide(L)'
;MKSLKRTPFISFFMTAVVMTFLFFILGFFSFTGSSVSMGNNYQQYLPFIQSFLRVLKGEESLWYSFSIYAGSPTIYTYLYTAFSPFNLLYLIPGISMITMANVIIILKISLAAAAFSFFSEKHIKTQRPVTLFFSLCWALSSWFQVSLNNYSWFDAMYILPLIMAFTADTIALNEYEGEKDFAYRKKDRTTLLLFTLCLVYLFITNFYMGFIISVFILVVYLIRSIIYIANTKTIKRIPVMLIRILLPCLLALGCCGLFFIPAYLFIKEHGGAFDTALPELTTTIPDIISALFINSTGNSFNQIPALYCGLPVLLLLPFYFTDRNISKDKKIGVSAVLIIYICAMISPHLNMMLQIIRPQGVNSTFDFAPCIVFMLIIMAEQVLLNNENTRELPLKAFRIYIAVLIISYAFTALLQSMTGLNAATENGLILNAAFLLIWLLWIHLYTGQRFSSKALLYFSFTVLIAELSINSLSSIRSFAGSGSDPSLRISSSEFDNRYNKLNAAISNVKAADPSLYRMKLNGGSNYNEASLLGVNTLSSYGISDDEKVRLTFSTLGIPNSSHRTFDTGTQKFTDMIFSVKYTLTPDGNGDYRLTENPEALPFAFMVSPSMSAYMPEDDPFETDIALLQRMTDEDYQLYTDVPEDRIKNAAFSEEIIPSGGLVAYKRVTNQVNNPFVTYYINDADDNTYAWFNAEDGYGPSPKLIAGFSGLDIPHKLNHNAVSSGLSEFPYEILDNTVGEGNFRSWTIDFTGVSSEQLLNTICFKQADPEELTRAYSNLSSHPMTITSYTPGRIEGTVTQDDEHMILFTTIPYDKGWTAYVDENKAHVIVTMDGDFVGLVVATNGEHKITFVYETPGKLKGTVTTIVSFLIWSVLLLSRPDEKAEAKKKLKKEQKEKAAKENNTADNSADNKKETK
;
A
#
# COMPACT_ATOMS: atom_id res chain seq x y z
N MET A 1 0.98 -39.44 9.30
CA MET A 1 0.99 -38.95 7.90
C MET A 1 -0.37 -38.89 7.21
N LYS A 2 -1.37 -39.76 7.48
CA LYS A 2 -2.71 -39.66 6.83
C LYS A 2 -3.58 -38.47 7.31
N SER A 3 -3.39 -37.98 8.55
CA SER A 3 -4.15 -36.83 9.10
C SER A 3 -3.75 -35.48 8.49
N LEU A 4 -2.45 -35.27 8.25
CA LEU A 4 -1.89 -34.02 7.70
C LEU A 4 -2.53 -33.58 6.37
N LYS A 5 -3.13 -34.52 5.64
CA LYS A 5 -3.69 -34.28 4.30
C LYS A 5 -5.06 -33.61 4.32
N ARG A 6 -5.80 -33.57 5.44
CA ARG A 6 -7.20 -33.08 5.46
C ARG A 6 -7.40 -31.82 6.30
N THR A 7 -6.63 -31.62 7.37
CA THR A 7 -6.86 -30.50 8.29
C THR A 7 -6.73 -29.14 7.61
N PRO A 8 -5.66 -28.82 6.84
CA PRO A 8 -5.56 -27.53 6.14
C PRO A 8 -6.74 -27.23 5.22
N PHE A 9 -7.24 -28.24 4.48
CA PHE A 9 -8.42 -28.09 3.62
C PHE A 9 -9.68 -27.76 4.43
N ILE A 10 -9.82 -28.35 5.61
CA ILE A 10 -11.01 -28.14 6.45
C ILE A 10 -10.95 -26.78 7.13
N SER A 11 -9.77 -26.33 7.56
CA SER A 11 -9.56 -24.95 8.00
C SER A 11 -9.92 -23.96 6.90
N PHE A 12 -9.48 -24.22 5.67
CA PHE A 12 -9.82 -23.40 4.52
C PHE A 12 -11.34 -23.26 4.35
N PHE A 13 -12.05 -24.37 4.18
CA PHE A 13 -13.49 -24.32 3.92
C PHE A 13 -14.30 -23.81 5.11
N MET A 14 -13.89 -24.13 6.34
CA MET A 14 -14.55 -23.63 7.55
C MET A 14 -14.44 -22.11 7.65
N THR A 15 -13.24 -21.55 7.45
CA THR A 15 -13.04 -20.10 7.43
C THR A 15 -13.76 -19.45 6.26
N ALA A 16 -13.73 -20.06 5.07
CA ALA A 16 -14.44 -19.55 3.90
C ALA A 16 -15.95 -19.43 4.16
N VAL A 17 -16.59 -20.46 4.73
CA VAL A 17 -18.02 -20.44 5.07
C VAL A 17 -18.33 -19.32 6.08
N VAL A 18 -17.52 -19.17 7.13
CA VAL A 18 -17.71 -18.09 8.12
C VAL A 18 -17.57 -16.72 7.46
N MET A 19 -16.51 -16.49 6.69
CA MET A 19 -16.27 -15.21 6.02
C MET A 19 -17.33 -14.88 4.96
N THR A 20 -17.77 -15.86 4.17
CA THR A 20 -18.87 -15.67 3.22
C THR A 20 -20.15 -15.30 3.94
N PHE A 21 -20.47 -15.94 5.06
CA PHE A 21 -21.65 -15.59 5.85
C PHE A 21 -21.56 -14.19 6.46
N LEU A 22 -20.39 -13.79 6.96
CA LEU A 22 -20.14 -12.43 7.44
C LEU A 22 -20.33 -11.40 6.33
N PHE A 23 -19.76 -11.64 5.15
CA PHE A 23 -19.88 -10.76 3.98
C PHE A 23 -21.33 -10.70 3.48
N PHE A 24 -22.08 -11.81 3.58
CA PHE A 24 -23.51 -11.85 3.30
C PHE A 24 -24.30 -10.98 4.28
N ILE A 25 -24.09 -11.13 5.60
CA ILE A 25 -24.72 -10.27 6.63
C ILE A 25 -24.40 -8.80 6.40
N LEU A 26 -23.17 -8.50 5.99
CA LEU A 26 -22.74 -7.14 5.71
C LEU A 26 -23.30 -6.60 4.40
N GLY A 27 -23.90 -7.40 3.52
CA GLY A 27 -24.46 -6.93 2.24
C GLY A 27 -23.42 -6.81 1.11
N PHE A 28 -22.31 -7.54 1.20
CA PHE A 28 -21.27 -7.55 0.16
C PHE A 28 -21.53 -8.55 -0.97
N PHE A 29 -22.48 -9.48 -0.79
CA PHE A 29 -22.91 -10.46 -1.79
C PHE A 29 -24.41 -10.39 -2.14
N SER A 30 -25.06 -9.24 -1.96
CA SER A 30 -26.45 -9.02 -2.43
C SER A 30 -26.52 -8.75 -3.93
N PHE A 31 -27.73 -8.76 -4.52
CA PHE A 31 -27.96 -8.46 -5.94
C PHE A 31 -27.50 -7.05 -6.37
N THR A 32 -27.45 -6.10 -5.42
CA THR A 32 -26.87 -4.75 -5.58
C THR A 32 -25.52 -4.61 -4.86
N GLY A 33 -24.85 -5.75 -4.61
CA GLY A 33 -23.78 -5.95 -3.63
C GLY A 33 -22.80 -4.80 -3.49
N SER A 34 -22.49 -4.45 -2.24
CA SER A 34 -21.54 -3.39 -1.92
C SER A 34 -20.11 -3.91 -1.74
N SER A 35 -19.12 -3.03 -1.85
CA SER A 35 -17.70 -3.38 -1.77
C SER A 35 -17.13 -3.21 -0.37
N VAL A 36 -16.23 -4.11 0.02
CA VAL A 36 -15.22 -3.81 1.06
C VAL A 36 -14.03 -3.02 0.48
N SER A 37 -13.95 -2.90 -0.85
CA SER A 37 -12.92 -2.12 -1.54
C SER A 37 -13.24 -0.64 -1.40
N MET A 38 -12.62 0.00 -0.41
CA MET A 38 -12.54 1.44 -0.23
C MET A 38 -11.09 1.84 0.01
N GLY A 39 -10.82 3.13 0.20
CA GLY A 39 -9.46 3.63 0.45
C GLY A 39 -8.49 3.15 -0.63
N ASN A 40 -7.32 2.67 -0.25
CA ASN A 40 -6.28 2.25 -1.19
C ASN A 40 -6.69 1.07 -2.09
N ASN A 41 -7.53 0.14 -1.61
CA ASN A 41 -8.02 -0.95 -2.47
C ASN A 41 -8.76 -0.42 -3.70
N TYR A 42 -9.65 0.55 -3.50
CA TYR A 42 -10.42 1.14 -4.59
C TYR A 42 -9.56 2.14 -5.37
N GLN A 43 -8.91 3.05 -4.67
CA GLN A 43 -8.22 4.19 -5.27
C GLN A 43 -6.92 3.80 -5.98
N GLN A 44 -6.20 2.76 -5.53
CA GLN A 44 -4.89 2.38 -6.09
C GLN A 44 -4.87 0.93 -6.60
N TYR A 45 -5.22 -0.04 -5.75
CA TYR A 45 -4.97 -1.45 -6.10
C TYR A 45 -5.81 -1.89 -7.28
N LEU A 46 -7.11 -1.60 -7.29
CA LEU A 46 -7.98 -2.03 -8.37
C LEU A 46 -7.57 -1.42 -9.73
N PRO A 47 -7.33 -0.10 -9.86
CA PRO A 47 -6.79 0.51 -11.09
C PRO A 47 -5.46 -0.09 -11.56
N PHE A 48 -4.47 -0.22 -10.67
CA PHE A 48 -3.15 -0.73 -11.05
C PHE A 48 -3.14 -2.23 -11.34
N ILE A 49 -4.02 -3.00 -10.68
CA ILE A 49 -4.27 -4.40 -11.07
C ILE A 49 -4.83 -4.45 -12.49
N GLN A 50 -5.81 -3.61 -12.84
CA GLN A 50 -6.35 -3.61 -14.20
C GLN A 50 -5.32 -3.20 -15.26
N SER A 51 -4.51 -2.17 -14.98
CA SER A 51 -3.36 -1.83 -15.84
C SER A 51 -2.41 -3.03 -15.99
N PHE A 52 -2.03 -3.70 -14.91
CA PHE A 52 -1.19 -4.89 -14.99
C PHE A 52 -1.85 -6.04 -15.78
N LEU A 53 -3.17 -6.24 -15.67
CA LEU A 53 -3.88 -7.25 -16.47
C LEU A 53 -3.86 -6.91 -17.96
N ARG A 54 -3.90 -5.63 -18.34
CA ARG A 54 -3.70 -5.19 -19.73
C ARG A 54 -2.28 -5.45 -20.23
N VAL A 55 -1.27 -5.30 -19.37
CA VAL A 55 0.10 -5.76 -19.69
C VAL A 55 0.13 -7.26 -20.01
N LEU A 56 -0.57 -8.10 -19.23
CA LEU A 56 -0.64 -9.54 -19.50
C LEU A 56 -1.38 -9.88 -20.81
N LYS A 57 -2.30 -9.02 -21.25
CA LYS A 57 -2.99 -9.14 -22.55
C LYS A 57 -2.18 -8.59 -23.72
N GLY A 58 -1.04 -7.93 -23.47
CA GLY A 58 -0.22 -7.27 -24.49
C GLY A 58 -0.75 -5.90 -24.93
N GLU A 59 -1.67 -5.31 -24.17
CA GLU A 59 -2.29 -4.01 -24.46
C GLU A 59 -1.50 -2.83 -23.88
N GLU A 60 -0.69 -3.06 -22.84
CA GLU A 60 0.15 -2.06 -22.16
C GLU A 60 1.58 -2.57 -21.93
N SER A 61 2.51 -1.65 -21.62
CA SER A 61 3.88 -1.98 -21.27
C SER A 61 4.02 -2.30 -19.78
N LEU A 62 4.84 -3.31 -19.45
CA LEU A 62 5.19 -3.64 -18.06
C LEU A 62 6.02 -2.54 -17.37
N TRP A 63 6.70 -1.70 -18.16
CA TRP A 63 7.83 -0.91 -17.69
C TRP A 63 7.54 0.59 -17.57
N TYR A 64 6.55 1.11 -18.31
CA TYR A 64 6.24 2.53 -18.38
C TYR A 64 4.78 2.72 -18.80
N SER A 65 4.08 3.70 -18.22
CA SER A 65 2.70 4.04 -18.63
C SER A 65 2.46 5.55 -18.57
N PHE A 66 1.75 6.06 -19.58
CA PHE A 66 1.23 7.43 -19.63
C PHE A 66 -0.10 7.60 -18.90
N SER A 67 -0.69 6.51 -18.39
CA SER A 67 -1.90 6.54 -17.56
C SER A 67 -1.64 6.92 -16.10
N ILE A 68 -0.38 7.22 -15.75
CA ILE A 68 0.09 7.55 -14.40
C ILE A 68 0.86 8.88 -14.50
N TYR A 69 0.30 9.97 -13.94
CA TYR A 69 0.94 11.28 -13.73
C TYR A 69 1.76 11.78 -14.94
N ALA A 70 1.14 11.87 -16.12
CA ALA A 70 1.75 12.26 -17.39
C ALA A 70 2.80 11.32 -18.01
N GLY A 71 3.21 10.24 -17.32
CA GLY A 71 4.21 9.27 -17.76
C GLY A 71 5.12 8.83 -16.62
N SER A 72 5.06 7.56 -16.21
CA SER A 72 5.89 7.06 -15.11
C SER A 72 6.31 5.59 -15.27
N PRO A 73 7.50 5.20 -14.76
CA PRO A 73 7.89 3.80 -14.61
C PRO A 73 6.93 3.02 -13.70
N THR A 74 6.40 1.90 -14.18
CA THR A 74 5.30 1.17 -13.53
C THR A 74 5.75 0.09 -12.53
N ILE A 75 7.03 -0.31 -12.55
CA ILE A 75 7.48 -1.51 -11.84
C ILE A 75 7.35 -1.40 -10.32
N TYR A 76 7.63 -0.21 -9.76
CA TYR A 76 7.49 0.04 -8.33
C TYR A 76 6.03 -0.07 -7.89
N THR A 77 5.12 0.51 -8.68
CA THR A 77 3.67 0.45 -8.49
C THR A 77 3.15 -0.99 -8.51
N TYR A 78 3.55 -1.79 -9.50
CA TYR A 78 3.11 -3.18 -9.62
C TYR A 78 3.66 -4.10 -8.52
N LEU A 79 4.90 -3.90 -8.08
CA LEU A 79 5.49 -4.63 -6.95
C LEU A 79 4.71 -4.42 -5.64
N TYR A 80 4.09 -3.25 -5.47
CA TYR A 80 3.29 -2.95 -4.29
C TYR A 80 1.84 -3.46 -4.41
N THR A 81 1.30 -3.58 -5.62
CA THR A 81 -0.17 -3.70 -5.82
C THR A 81 -0.62 -4.92 -6.63
N ALA A 82 0.12 -5.37 -7.64
CA ALA A 82 -0.45 -6.13 -8.75
C ALA A 82 0.06 -7.59 -8.89
N PHE A 83 1.25 -7.92 -8.40
CA PHE A 83 1.87 -9.24 -8.64
C PHE A 83 1.27 -10.43 -7.87
N SER A 84 0.26 -10.21 -7.04
CA SER A 84 -0.48 -11.30 -6.40
C SER A 84 -1.13 -12.22 -7.44
N PRO A 85 -0.89 -13.55 -7.42
CA PRO A 85 -1.45 -14.47 -8.41
C PRO A 85 -2.98 -14.56 -8.35
N PHE A 86 -3.59 -14.20 -7.21
CA PHE A 86 -5.05 -14.12 -7.09
C PHE A 86 -5.66 -13.06 -8.00
N ASN A 87 -4.87 -12.08 -8.44
CA ASN A 87 -5.35 -11.02 -9.34
C ASN A 87 -5.69 -11.56 -10.73
N LEU A 88 -5.20 -12.75 -11.11
CA LEU A 88 -5.61 -13.42 -12.35
C LEU A 88 -7.11 -13.79 -12.33
N LEU A 89 -7.75 -13.87 -11.16
CA LEU A 89 -9.18 -14.15 -11.06
C LEU A 89 -10.05 -13.02 -11.63
N TYR A 90 -9.53 -11.79 -11.71
CA TYR A 90 -10.22 -10.68 -12.38
C TYR A 90 -10.36 -10.88 -13.90
N LEU A 91 -9.65 -11.85 -14.49
CA LEU A 91 -9.83 -12.22 -15.91
C LEU A 91 -11.08 -13.09 -16.14
N ILE A 92 -11.76 -13.56 -15.08
CA ILE A 92 -12.99 -14.33 -15.21
C ILE A 92 -14.11 -13.38 -15.66
N PRO A 93 -14.70 -13.58 -16.85
CA PRO A 93 -15.73 -12.68 -17.37
C PRO A 93 -17.05 -12.82 -16.60
N GLY A 94 -17.85 -11.75 -16.61
CA GLY A 94 -19.21 -11.75 -16.07
C GLY A 94 -19.31 -11.60 -14.55
N ILE A 95 -18.20 -11.34 -13.86
CA ILE A 95 -18.18 -11.02 -12.43
C ILE A 95 -17.65 -9.60 -12.27
N SER A 96 -18.41 -8.73 -11.58
CA SER A 96 -17.96 -7.38 -11.24
C SER A 96 -16.60 -7.42 -10.56
N MET A 97 -15.71 -6.49 -10.89
CA MET A 97 -14.40 -6.39 -10.23
C MET A 97 -14.56 -6.20 -8.71
N ILE A 98 -15.58 -5.45 -8.29
CA ILE A 98 -15.90 -5.25 -6.88
C ILE A 98 -16.25 -6.58 -6.20
N THR A 99 -17.09 -7.39 -6.82
CA THR A 99 -17.45 -8.72 -6.30
C THR A 99 -16.24 -9.67 -6.29
N MET A 100 -15.40 -9.62 -7.32
CA MET A 100 -14.20 -10.45 -7.40
C MET A 100 -13.20 -10.11 -6.28
N ALA A 101 -13.04 -8.83 -5.93
CA ALA A 101 -12.22 -8.42 -4.81
C ALA A 101 -12.68 -9.06 -3.49
N ASN A 102 -13.99 -9.08 -3.23
CA ASN A 102 -14.57 -9.75 -2.05
C ASN A 102 -14.26 -11.26 -2.05
N VAL A 103 -14.33 -11.93 -3.21
CA VAL A 103 -13.98 -13.35 -3.34
C VAL A 103 -12.49 -13.58 -3.05
N ILE A 104 -11.60 -12.78 -3.64
CA ILE A 104 -10.15 -12.87 -3.42
C ILE A 104 -9.80 -12.74 -1.94
N ILE A 105 -10.40 -11.77 -1.24
CA ILE A 105 -10.21 -11.57 0.20
C ILE A 105 -10.56 -12.84 0.99
N ILE A 106 -11.72 -13.44 0.72
CA ILE A 106 -12.14 -14.67 1.40
C ILE A 106 -11.15 -15.79 1.15
N LEU A 107 -10.71 -15.97 -0.10
CA LEU A 107 -9.74 -16.99 -0.48
C LEU A 107 -8.41 -16.81 0.26
N LYS A 108 -7.88 -15.59 0.33
CA LYS A 108 -6.61 -15.28 1.01
C LYS A 108 -6.70 -15.51 2.53
N ILE A 109 -7.77 -15.06 3.18
CA ILE A 109 -8.00 -15.30 4.63
C ILE A 109 -8.14 -16.80 4.91
N SER A 110 -8.85 -17.52 4.06
CA SER A 110 -9.05 -18.97 4.18
C SER A 110 -7.75 -19.74 3.97
N LEU A 111 -6.90 -19.28 3.04
CA LEU A 111 -5.56 -19.83 2.84
C LEU A 111 -4.66 -19.57 4.05
N ALA A 112 -4.83 -18.42 4.73
CA ALA A 112 -4.10 -18.14 5.96
C ALA A 112 -4.46 -19.10 7.09
N ALA A 113 -5.75 -19.44 7.24
CA ALA A 113 -6.18 -20.49 8.17
C ALA A 113 -5.54 -21.85 7.83
N ALA A 114 -5.54 -22.23 6.55
CA ALA A 114 -4.97 -23.48 6.07
C ALA A 114 -3.46 -23.56 6.33
N ALA A 115 -2.72 -22.47 6.05
CA ALA A 115 -1.29 -22.38 6.27
C ALA A 115 -0.95 -22.46 7.77
N PHE A 116 -1.71 -21.76 8.62
CA PHE A 116 -1.57 -21.88 10.08
C PHE A 116 -1.79 -23.32 10.55
N SER A 117 -2.85 -23.98 10.07
CA SER A 117 -3.10 -25.38 10.42
C SER A 117 -2.00 -26.33 9.98
N PHE A 118 -1.43 -26.11 8.79
CA PHE A 118 -0.26 -26.87 8.34
C PHE A 118 0.93 -26.68 9.28
N PHE A 119 1.24 -25.43 9.67
CA PHE A 119 2.30 -25.13 10.62
C PHE A 119 2.06 -25.81 11.97
N SER A 120 0.85 -25.67 12.50
CA SER A 120 0.41 -26.24 13.79
C SER A 120 0.56 -27.77 13.82
N GLU A 121 -0.01 -28.51 12.85
CA GLU A 121 0.12 -29.98 12.84
C GLU A 121 1.56 -30.46 12.63
N LYS A 122 2.36 -29.72 11.86
CA LYS A 122 3.74 -30.10 11.55
C LYS A 122 4.69 -29.84 12.72
N HIS A 123 4.61 -28.66 13.33
CA HIS A 123 5.60 -28.18 14.31
C HIS A 123 5.12 -28.22 15.75
N ILE A 124 3.85 -27.90 16.00
CA ILE A 124 3.27 -27.98 17.34
C ILE A 124 2.78 -29.40 17.62
N LYS A 125 2.29 -30.10 16.59
CA LYS A 125 1.78 -31.49 16.64
C LYS A 125 0.51 -31.64 17.48
N THR A 126 -0.34 -30.63 17.47
CA THR A 126 -1.67 -30.66 18.08
C THR A 126 -2.63 -31.57 17.35
N GLN A 127 -3.69 -31.96 18.06
CA GLN A 127 -4.80 -32.69 17.46
C GLN A 127 -5.62 -31.76 16.57
N ARG A 128 -6.14 -32.34 15.49
CA ARG A 128 -6.91 -31.63 14.47
C ARG A 128 -7.99 -30.67 15.02
N PRO A 129 -8.85 -31.02 15.99
CA PRO A 129 -9.87 -30.09 16.46
C PRO A 129 -9.28 -28.83 17.12
N VAL A 130 -8.16 -28.98 17.86
CA VAL A 130 -7.43 -27.85 18.47
C VAL A 130 -6.78 -27.00 17.39
N THR A 131 -6.16 -27.63 16.39
CA THR A 131 -5.59 -26.93 15.24
C THR A 131 -6.66 -26.13 14.46
N LEU A 132 -7.84 -26.71 14.24
CA LEU A 132 -8.97 -26.02 13.58
C LEU A 132 -9.43 -24.81 14.39
N PHE A 133 -9.53 -24.95 15.71
CA PHE A 133 -9.92 -23.88 16.64
C PHE A 133 -8.96 -22.68 16.53
N PHE A 134 -7.65 -22.90 16.67
CA PHE A 134 -6.67 -21.82 16.59
C PHE A 134 -6.45 -21.27 15.17
N SER A 135 -6.75 -22.06 14.12
CA SER A 135 -6.73 -21.52 12.75
C SER A 135 -7.82 -20.47 12.50
N LEU A 136 -8.97 -20.58 13.18
CA LEU A 136 -9.99 -19.54 13.19
C LEU A 136 -9.52 -18.30 13.94
N CYS A 137 -8.89 -18.47 15.12
CA CYS A 137 -8.28 -17.38 15.88
C CYS A 137 -7.28 -16.58 15.03
N TRP A 138 -6.48 -17.26 14.19
CA TRP A 138 -5.54 -16.61 13.27
C TRP A 138 -6.27 -15.82 12.17
N ALA A 139 -7.11 -16.50 11.40
CA ALA A 139 -7.73 -15.94 10.20
C ALA A 139 -8.82 -14.89 10.48
N LEU A 140 -9.46 -14.94 11.65
CA LEU A 140 -10.46 -13.96 12.09
C LEU A 140 -9.92 -13.01 13.16
N SER A 141 -8.60 -12.91 13.31
CA SER A 141 -7.98 -11.92 14.19
C SER A 141 -8.30 -10.49 13.73
N SER A 142 -8.30 -9.57 14.68
CA SER A 142 -8.59 -8.15 14.45
C SER A 142 -7.73 -7.52 13.35
N TRP A 143 -6.49 -7.95 13.19
CA TRP A 143 -5.61 -7.39 12.16
C TRP A 143 -6.13 -7.64 10.75
N PHE A 144 -6.65 -8.85 10.45
CA PHE A 144 -7.26 -9.11 9.14
C PHE A 144 -8.43 -8.18 8.88
N GLN A 145 -9.27 -7.92 9.90
CA GLN A 145 -10.49 -7.13 9.75
C GLN A 145 -10.19 -5.65 9.50
N VAL A 146 -9.26 -5.07 10.27
CA VAL A 146 -8.83 -3.66 10.10
C VAL A 146 -8.06 -3.45 8.80
N SER A 147 -7.38 -4.49 8.31
CA SER A 147 -6.55 -4.44 7.10
C SER A 147 -7.29 -4.85 5.82
N LEU A 148 -8.62 -5.04 5.87
CA LEU A 148 -9.40 -5.38 4.67
C LEU A 148 -9.26 -4.34 3.57
N ASN A 149 -9.01 -3.08 3.91
CA ASN A 149 -8.72 -1.97 2.98
C ASN A 149 -7.34 -2.04 2.31
N ASN A 150 -6.50 -3.01 2.70
CA ASN A 150 -5.18 -3.29 2.11
C ASN A 150 -5.01 -4.80 1.85
N TYR A 151 -5.94 -5.44 1.13
CA TYR A 151 -5.95 -6.92 1.00
C TYR A 151 -4.75 -7.49 0.23
N SER A 152 -3.98 -6.66 -0.49
CA SER A 152 -2.70 -7.06 -1.10
C SER A 152 -1.68 -7.52 -0.04
N TRP A 153 -1.85 -7.15 1.23
CA TRP A 153 -0.97 -7.57 2.32
C TRP A 153 -1.26 -9.00 2.77
N PHE A 154 -2.43 -9.57 2.42
CA PHE A 154 -2.81 -10.89 2.89
C PHE A 154 -1.98 -12.01 2.27
N ASP A 155 -1.28 -11.73 1.16
CA ASP A 155 -0.29 -12.65 0.60
C ASP A 155 0.81 -12.99 1.62
N ALA A 156 1.21 -11.99 2.40
CA ALA A 156 2.17 -12.17 3.46
C ALA A 156 1.63 -13.02 4.62
N MET A 157 0.33 -12.96 4.89
CA MET A 157 -0.27 -13.61 6.07
C MET A 157 -0.44 -15.11 5.93
N TYR A 158 -0.75 -15.62 4.75
CA TYR A 158 -0.77 -17.07 4.54
C TYR A 158 0.61 -17.65 4.27
N ILE A 159 1.58 -16.82 3.86
CA ILE A 159 2.97 -17.23 3.72
C ILE A 159 3.71 -17.25 5.07
N LEU A 160 3.36 -16.36 6.00
CA LEU A 160 3.99 -16.27 7.33
C LEU A 160 4.06 -17.62 8.08
N PRO A 161 2.97 -18.40 8.24
CA PRO A 161 3.04 -19.70 8.91
C PRO A 161 3.98 -20.69 8.20
N LEU A 162 4.05 -20.66 6.87
CA LEU A 162 4.93 -21.51 6.09
C LEU A 162 6.40 -21.12 6.30
N ILE A 163 6.70 -19.82 6.27
CA ILE A 163 8.05 -19.35 6.55
C ILE A 163 8.46 -19.66 7.99
N MET A 164 7.56 -19.50 8.96
CA MET A 164 7.82 -19.88 10.34
C MET A 164 8.04 -21.38 10.50
N ALA A 165 7.40 -22.22 9.67
CA ALA A 165 7.70 -23.66 9.60
C ALA A 165 9.15 -23.91 9.18
N PHE A 166 9.61 -23.25 8.12
CA PHE A 166 10.99 -23.38 7.64
C PHE A 166 12.01 -22.76 8.60
N THR A 167 11.66 -21.66 9.26
CA THR A 167 12.46 -21.04 10.32
C THR A 167 12.65 -22.00 11.49
N ALA A 168 11.56 -22.64 11.94
CA ALA A 168 11.60 -23.63 13.01
C ALA A 168 12.41 -24.88 12.61
N ASP A 169 12.26 -25.38 11.38
CA ASP A 169 13.10 -26.46 10.85
C ASP A 169 14.59 -26.05 10.84
N THR A 170 14.90 -24.82 10.45
CA THR A 170 16.28 -24.28 10.40
C THR A 170 16.89 -24.17 11.80
N ILE A 171 16.12 -23.70 12.78
CA ILE A 171 16.54 -23.68 14.20
C ILE A 171 16.80 -25.12 14.69
N ALA A 172 15.89 -26.05 14.40
CA ALA A 172 16.06 -27.45 14.80
C ALA A 172 17.29 -28.11 14.14
N LEU A 173 17.67 -27.70 12.93
CA LEU A 173 18.92 -28.13 12.27
C LEU A 173 20.17 -27.61 12.99
N ASN A 174 20.11 -26.44 13.63
CA ASN A 174 21.22 -25.90 14.43
C ASN A 174 21.37 -26.62 15.77
N GLU A 175 20.23 -26.95 16.39
CA GLU A 175 20.18 -27.64 17.67
C GLU A 175 20.60 -29.12 17.57
N TYR A 176 20.58 -29.70 16.36
CA TYR A 176 20.97 -31.09 16.14
C TYR A 176 22.49 -31.28 16.25
N GLU A 177 22.92 -32.20 17.12
CA GLU A 177 24.34 -32.43 17.42
C GLU A 177 25.04 -33.49 16.55
N GLY A 178 24.32 -34.21 15.68
CA GLY A 178 24.88 -35.36 14.95
C GLY A 178 25.61 -35.01 13.65
N GLU A 179 26.95 -35.13 13.63
CA GLU A 179 27.79 -35.12 12.40
C GLU A 179 27.48 -36.26 11.41
N LYS A 180 26.71 -37.27 11.83
CA LYS A 180 26.75 -38.62 11.21
C LYS A 180 25.61 -38.99 10.26
N ASP A 181 24.51 -38.23 10.19
CA ASP A 181 23.33 -38.67 9.45
C ASP A 181 23.13 -37.95 8.10
N PHE A 182 23.35 -38.69 7.01
CA PHE A 182 23.26 -38.21 5.62
C PHE A 182 21.84 -37.79 5.24
N ALA A 183 20.82 -38.46 5.79
CA ALA A 183 19.42 -38.08 5.65
C ALA A 183 19.14 -36.66 6.17
N TYR A 184 19.88 -36.20 7.19
CA TYR A 184 19.73 -34.88 7.79
C TYR A 184 20.29 -33.76 6.88
N ARG A 185 21.39 -34.01 6.14
CA ARG A 185 21.96 -33.05 5.17
C ARG A 185 21.09 -32.86 3.93
N LYS A 186 20.43 -33.92 3.45
CA LYS A 186 19.47 -33.83 2.34
C LYS A 186 18.22 -33.04 2.73
N LYS A 187 17.74 -33.24 3.97
CA LYS A 187 16.63 -32.49 4.56
C LYS A 187 16.98 -31.00 4.76
N ASP A 188 18.21 -30.69 5.22
CA ASP A 188 18.74 -29.32 5.36
C ASP A 188 18.61 -28.53 4.05
N ARG A 189 19.10 -29.08 2.93
CA ARG A 189 19.02 -28.42 1.62
C ARG A 189 17.59 -28.16 1.16
N THR A 190 16.71 -29.16 1.18
CA THR A 190 15.33 -28.98 0.72
C THR A 190 14.58 -27.94 1.57
N THR A 191 14.80 -27.93 2.88
CA THR A 191 14.26 -26.90 3.79
C THR A 191 14.72 -25.50 3.38
N LEU A 192 16.03 -25.28 3.21
CA LEU A 192 16.59 -23.97 2.85
C LEU A 192 16.12 -23.48 1.47
N LEU A 193 15.97 -24.38 0.51
CA LEU A 193 15.54 -24.04 -0.85
C LEU A 193 14.05 -23.70 -0.92
N LEU A 194 13.19 -24.44 -0.19
CA LEU A 194 11.76 -24.09 -0.06
C LEU A 194 11.58 -22.80 0.73
N PHE A 195 12.40 -22.57 1.76
CA PHE A 195 12.43 -21.31 2.49
C PHE A 195 12.75 -20.15 1.53
N THR A 196 13.76 -20.31 0.66
CA THR A 196 14.09 -19.33 -0.38
C THR A 196 12.88 -19.03 -1.28
N LEU A 197 12.16 -20.05 -1.76
CA LEU A 197 10.98 -19.85 -2.61
C LEU A 197 9.84 -19.12 -1.89
N CYS A 198 9.58 -19.42 -0.62
CA CYS A 198 8.59 -18.69 0.16
C CYS A 198 8.96 -17.22 0.35
N LEU A 199 10.26 -16.93 0.55
CA LEU A 199 10.76 -15.55 0.62
C LEU A 199 10.66 -14.84 -0.74
N VAL A 200 11.03 -15.49 -1.85
CA VAL A 200 10.87 -14.93 -3.21
C VAL A 200 9.41 -14.58 -3.47
N TYR A 201 8.50 -15.51 -3.16
CA TYR A 201 7.07 -15.28 -3.30
C TYR A 201 6.62 -14.07 -2.48
N LEU A 202 6.96 -14.06 -1.18
CA LEU A 202 6.62 -12.97 -0.27
C LEU A 202 7.08 -11.61 -0.80
N PHE A 203 8.34 -11.52 -1.22
CA PHE A 203 8.94 -10.29 -1.74
C PHE A 203 8.33 -9.81 -3.06
N ILE A 204 7.98 -10.73 -3.97
CA ILE A 204 7.33 -10.38 -5.24
C ILE A 204 5.89 -9.94 -5.02
N THR A 205 5.14 -10.64 -4.17
CA THR A 205 3.72 -10.33 -3.96
C THR A 205 3.50 -9.10 -3.09
N ASN A 206 4.40 -8.86 -2.12
CA ASN A 206 4.33 -7.71 -1.23
C ASN A 206 5.68 -7.44 -0.57
N PHE A 207 6.51 -6.60 -1.18
CA PHE A 207 7.84 -6.31 -0.65
C PHE A 207 7.81 -5.63 0.73
N TYR A 208 6.79 -4.81 1.00
CA TYR A 208 6.62 -4.08 2.27
C TYR A 208 6.42 -5.03 3.45
N MET A 209 5.39 -5.88 3.40
CA MET A 209 5.18 -6.93 4.41
C MET A 209 6.30 -7.97 4.40
N GLY A 210 6.94 -8.18 3.24
CA GLY A 210 8.12 -9.02 3.12
C GLY A 210 9.29 -8.55 3.98
N PHE A 211 9.50 -7.25 4.07
CA PHE A 211 10.46 -6.66 4.98
C PHE A 211 10.10 -6.93 6.44
N ILE A 212 8.88 -6.59 6.87
CA ILE A 212 8.40 -6.75 8.26
C ILE A 212 8.56 -8.20 8.74
N ILE A 213 8.10 -9.16 7.93
CA ILE A 213 8.17 -10.58 8.26
C ILE A 213 9.63 -11.06 8.32
N SER A 214 10.48 -10.59 7.40
CA SER A 214 11.91 -10.95 7.40
C SER A 214 12.63 -10.48 8.66
N VAL A 215 12.34 -9.26 9.15
CA VAL A 215 12.84 -8.77 10.44
C VAL A 215 12.34 -9.65 11.58
N PHE A 216 11.05 -9.97 11.60
CA PHE A 216 10.47 -10.84 12.64
C PHE A 216 11.15 -12.20 12.71
N ILE A 217 11.34 -12.86 11.56
CA ILE A 217 12.03 -14.15 11.48
C ILE A 217 13.47 -14.04 11.94
N LEU A 218 14.18 -12.97 11.55
CA LEU A 218 15.55 -12.73 11.95
C LEU A 218 15.66 -12.57 13.47
N VAL A 219 14.78 -11.76 14.09
CA VAL A 219 14.75 -11.55 15.55
C VAL A 219 14.48 -12.87 16.28
N VAL A 220 13.47 -13.64 15.86
CA VAL A 220 13.16 -14.95 16.43
C VAL A 220 14.35 -15.91 16.29
N TYR A 221 14.96 -15.97 15.11
CA TYR A 221 16.09 -16.83 14.82
C TYR A 221 17.32 -16.49 15.66
N LEU A 222 17.67 -15.20 15.78
CA LEU A 222 18.80 -14.72 16.55
C LEU A 222 18.62 -15.03 18.04
N ILE A 223 17.46 -14.71 18.62
CA ILE A 223 17.20 -14.98 20.05
C ILE A 223 17.30 -16.48 20.34
N ARG A 224 16.69 -17.33 19.53
CA ARG A 224 16.78 -18.79 19.70
C ARG A 224 18.20 -19.31 19.53
N SER A 225 18.95 -18.75 18.58
CA SER A 225 20.36 -19.09 18.35
C SER A 225 21.25 -18.69 19.53
N ILE A 226 21.06 -17.49 20.09
CA ILE A 226 21.82 -17.00 21.25
C ILE A 226 21.58 -17.89 22.46
N ILE A 227 20.31 -18.24 22.76
CA ILE A 227 19.97 -19.12 23.87
C ILE A 227 20.63 -20.51 23.69
N TYR A 228 20.58 -21.08 22.48
CA TYR A 228 21.22 -22.35 22.20
C TYR A 228 22.75 -22.29 22.39
N ILE A 229 23.42 -21.23 21.91
CA ILE A 229 24.86 -21.05 22.08
C ILE A 229 25.22 -20.87 23.56
N ALA A 230 24.43 -20.10 24.32
CA ALA A 230 24.64 -19.91 25.74
C ALA A 230 24.57 -21.24 26.51
N ASN A 231 23.60 -22.10 26.16
CA ASN A 231 23.40 -23.38 26.83
C ASN A 231 24.43 -24.45 26.44
N THR A 232 24.86 -24.48 25.17
CA THR A 232 25.79 -25.51 24.67
C THR A 232 27.26 -25.08 24.65
N LYS A 233 27.54 -23.78 24.84
CA LYS A 233 28.86 -23.16 24.69
C LYS A 233 29.52 -23.39 23.32
N THR A 234 28.71 -23.59 22.27
CA THR A 234 29.19 -24.02 20.94
C THR A 234 29.46 -22.87 19.96
N ILE A 235 30.30 -21.90 20.34
CA ILE A 235 30.60 -20.68 19.54
C ILE A 235 31.09 -21.02 18.12
N LYS A 236 31.80 -22.16 17.95
CA LYS A 236 32.31 -22.62 16.63
C LYS A 236 31.21 -22.87 15.59
N ARG A 237 29.94 -23.01 16.00
CA ARG A 237 28.80 -23.23 15.09
C ARG A 237 28.18 -21.94 14.55
N ILE A 238 28.54 -20.77 15.09
CA ILE A 238 28.00 -19.46 14.65
C ILE A 238 28.06 -19.28 13.12
N PRO A 239 29.17 -19.59 12.41
CA PRO A 239 29.22 -19.40 10.97
C PRO A 239 28.17 -20.24 10.22
N VAL A 240 27.95 -21.50 10.63
CA VAL A 240 26.95 -22.38 10.00
C VAL A 240 25.53 -21.87 10.28
N MET A 241 25.27 -21.40 11.50
CA MET A 241 23.99 -20.81 11.86
C MET A 241 23.72 -19.53 11.06
N LEU A 242 24.72 -18.67 10.88
CA LEU A 242 24.58 -17.47 10.04
C LEU A 242 24.33 -17.84 8.58
N ILE A 243 25.08 -18.79 8.02
CA ILE A 243 24.87 -19.24 6.63
C ILE A 243 23.45 -19.79 6.42
N ARG A 244 22.91 -20.56 7.37
CA ARG A 244 21.59 -21.16 7.26
C ARG A 244 20.44 -20.14 7.22
N ILE A 245 20.60 -18.97 7.83
CA ILE A 245 19.58 -17.90 7.75
C ILE A 245 19.87 -16.91 6.62
N LEU A 246 21.14 -16.57 6.38
CA LEU A 246 21.51 -15.57 5.38
C LEU A 246 21.41 -16.11 3.96
N LEU A 247 21.74 -17.37 3.71
CA LEU A 247 21.75 -17.93 2.36
C LEU A 247 20.35 -17.90 1.71
N PRO A 248 19.25 -18.36 2.36
CA PRO A 248 17.92 -18.24 1.79
C PRO A 248 17.50 -16.79 1.54
N CYS A 249 17.82 -15.87 2.46
CA CYS A 249 17.47 -14.46 2.32
C CYS A 249 18.20 -13.81 1.14
N LEU A 250 19.52 -14.01 1.02
CA LEU A 250 20.33 -13.45 -0.06
C LEU A 250 19.95 -14.03 -1.43
N LEU A 251 19.69 -15.33 -1.51
CA LEU A 251 19.20 -15.95 -2.75
C LEU A 251 17.81 -15.43 -3.11
N ALA A 252 16.92 -15.22 -2.14
CA ALA A 252 15.59 -14.69 -2.40
C ALA A 252 15.65 -13.26 -2.95
N LEU A 253 16.41 -12.37 -2.29
CA LEU A 253 16.62 -11.00 -2.77
C LEU A 253 17.23 -10.97 -4.17
N GLY A 254 18.22 -11.83 -4.41
CA GLY A 254 18.85 -11.95 -5.74
C GLY A 254 17.88 -12.44 -6.81
N CYS A 255 17.05 -13.44 -6.51
CA CYS A 255 16.00 -13.91 -7.41
C CYS A 255 14.96 -12.81 -7.74
N CYS A 256 14.68 -11.90 -6.80
CA CYS A 256 13.81 -10.74 -7.02
C CYS A 256 14.49 -9.58 -7.79
N GLY A 257 15.78 -9.70 -8.15
CA GLY A 257 16.60 -8.63 -8.71
C GLY A 257 16.03 -7.94 -9.95
N LEU A 258 15.39 -8.67 -10.87
CA LEU A 258 14.73 -8.15 -12.08
C LEU A 258 13.78 -6.98 -11.77
N PHE A 259 13.08 -7.05 -10.64
CA PHE A 259 12.09 -6.04 -10.26
C PHE A 259 12.63 -5.12 -9.16
N PHE A 260 13.35 -5.67 -8.18
CA PHE A 260 13.83 -4.93 -7.02
C PHE A 260 14.92 -3.92 -7.37
N ILE A 261 15.84 -4.24 -8.29
CA ILE A 261 16.90 -3.31 -8.66
C ILE A 261 16.32 -2.08 -9.37
N PRO A 262 15.46 -2.22 -10.41
CA PRO A 262 14.75 -1.08 -10.98
C PRO A 262 13.97 -0.26 -9.96
N ALA A 263 13.17 -0.89 -9.11
CA ALA A 263 12.36 -0.19 -8.12
C ALA A 263 13.23 0.58 -7.11
N TYR A 264 14.33 -0.01 -6.65
CA TYR A 264 15.28 0.66 -5.76
C TYR A 264 15.93 1.89 -6.42
N LEU A 265 16.34 1.77 -7.69
CA LEU A 265 16.92 2.89 -8.42
C LEU A 265 15.91 4.01 -8.64
N PHE A 266 14.66 3.66 -8.95
CA PHE A 266 13.56 4.62 -9.08
C PHE A 266 13.35 5.41 -7.79
N ILE A 267 13.17 4.71 -6.65
CA ILE A 267 12.98 5.33 -5.32
C ILE A 267 14.15 6.25 -4.95
N LYS A 268 15.39 5.79 -5.21
CA LYS A 268 16.60 6.53 -4.90
C LYS A 268 16.71 7.84 -5.68
N GLU A 269 16.20 7.85 -6.91
CA GLU A 269 16.32 8.96 -7.83
C GLU A 269 15.22 10.00 -7.69
N HIS A 270 13.98 9.54 -7.56
CA HIS A 270 12.79 10.41 -7.55
C HIS A 270 12.36 10.77 -6.12
N GLY A 271 13.23 10.51 -5.13
CA GLY A 271 12.96 10.79 -3.73
C GLY A 271 11.62 10.22 -3.30
N GLY A 272 11.49 8.88 -3.22
CA GLY A 272 10.27 8.28 -2.71
C GLY A 272 9.90 9.00 -1.40
N ALA A 273 8.70 9.57 -1.30
CA ALA A 273 8.39 10.38 -0.13
C ALA A 273 8.30 9.43 1.06
N PHE A 274 9.38 9.39 1.81
CA PHE A 274 9.46 8.74 3.09
C PHE A 274 9.23 9.83 4.11
N ASP A 275 8.32 9.57 5.04
CA ASP A 275 8.21 10.44 6.19
C ASP A 275 9.49 10.27 7.02
N THR A 276 10.40 11.22 6.90
CA THR A 276 11.60 11.27 7.74
C THR A 276 11.29 11.80 9.13
N ALA A 277 10.10 12.39 9.34
CA ALA A 277 9.67 12.79 10.66
C ALA A 277 9.32 11.54 11.48
N LEU A 278 9.87 11.46 12.69
CA LEU A 278 9.45 10.44 13.64
C LEU A 278 8.04 10.81 14.11
N PRO A 279 7.03 9.95 13.89
CA PRO A 279 5.69 10.24 14.36
C PRO A 279 5.69 10.33 15.89
N GLU A 280 4.92 11.26 16.45
CA GLU A 280 4.52 11.17 17.86
C GLU A 280 3.59 9.96 18.00
N LEU A 281 4.13 8.82 18.44
CA LEU A 281 3.29 7.67 18.79
C LEU A 281 2.55 7.97 20.09
N THR A 282 1.22 7.94 20.03
CA THR A 282 0.30 8.25 21.13
C THR A 282 -0.29 6.97 21.75
N THR A 283 0.24 5.79 21.43
CA THR A 283 -0.26 4.52 22.01
C THR A 283 0.21 4.32 23.45
N THR A 284 -0.76 4.05 24.33
CA THR A 284 -0.51 3.86 25.76
C THR A 284 -0.64 2.40 26.18
N ILE A 285 -0.18 2.05 27.39
CA ILE A 285 -0.38 0.71 27.96
C ILE A 285 -1.88 0.34 28.04
N PRO A 286 -2.80 1.22 28.48
CA PRO A 286 -4.25 0.99 28.36
C PRO A 286 -4.72 0.60 26.96
N ASP A 287 -4.21 1.24 25.89
CA ASP A 287 -4.58 0.92 24.51
C ASP A 287 -4.07 -0.47 24.09
N ILE A 288 -2.86 -0.85 24.50
CA ILE A 288 -2.32 -2.18 24.24
C ILE A 288 -3.10 -3.26 25.01
N ILE A 289 -3.56 -2.95 26.22
CA ILE A 289 -4.40 -3.87 27.00
C ILE A 289 -5.77 -4.00 26.33
N SER A 290 -6.41 -2.90 25.95
CA SER A 290 -7.73 -2.94 25.32
C SER A 290 -7.67 -3.68 23.98
N ALA A 291 -6.59 -3.52 23.20
CA ALA A 291 -6.29 -4.22 21.95
C ALA A 291 -6.44 -5.75 22.01
N LEU A 292 -6.39 -6.36 23.21
CA LEU A 292 -6.53 -7.80 23.43
C LEU A 292 -7.99 -8.27 23.59
N PHE A 293 -8.96 -7.36 23.51
CA PHE A 293 -10.38 -7.62 23.75
C PHE A 293 -11.25 -7.35 22.52
N ILE A 294 -12.49 -7.84 22.57
CA ILE A 294 -13.48 -7.64 21.51
C ILE A 294 -13.80 -6.14 21.43
N ASN A 295 -13.95 -5.62 20.20
CA ASN A 295 -14.38 -4.25 19.91
C ASN A 295 -13.43 -3.14 20.37
N SER A 296 -12.14 -3.45 20.51
CA SER A 296 -11.10 -2.47 20.84
C SER A 296 -10.47 -1.81 19.61
N THR A 297 -10.77 -2.32 18.42
CA THR A 297 -10.14 -1.85 17.18
C THR A 297 -10.89 -0.65 16.65
N GLY A 298 -10.22 0.49 16.61
CA GLY A 298 -10.65 1.58 15.75
C GLY A 298 -10.44 1.28 14.28
N ASN A 299 -10.98 2.16 13.44
CA ASN A 299 -10.71 2.25 12.01
C ASN A 299 -9.19 2.39 11.73
N SER A 300 -8.77 2.24 10.47
CA SER A 300 -7.36 2.25 10.03
C SER A 300 -6.57 3.56 10.34
N PHE A 301 -7.20 4.53 11.00
CA PHE A 301 -6.65 5.80 11.47
C PHE A 301 -6.35 5.81 12.97
N ASN A 302 -6.78 4.78 13.72
CA ASN A 302 -6.60 4.75 15.17
C ASN A 302 -5.22 4.23 15.57
N GLN A 303 -4.68 4.84 16.62
CA GLN A 303 -3.39 4.50 17.23
C GLN A 303 -3.46 3.26 18.15
N ILE A 304 -4.36 2.31 17.88
CA ILE A 304 -4.53 1.10 18.70
C ILE A 304 -4.09 -0.11 17.88
N PRO A 305 -3.16 -0.94 18.38
CA PRO A 305 -2.69 -2.11 17.65
C PRO A 305 -3.79 -3.18 17.55
N ALA A 306 -3.92 -3.81 16.39
CA ALA A 306 -4.94 -4.84 16.16
C ALA A 306 -4.48 -6.22 16.68
N LEU A 307 -4.54 -6.45 18.00
CA LEU A 307 -3.98 -7.65 18.66
C LEU A 307 -5.00 -8.75 18.99
N TYR A 308 -6.29 -8.45 19.02
CA TYR A 308 -7.30 -9.43 19.42
C TYR A 308 -7.37 -10.61 18.44
N CYS A 309 -7.35 -11.83 18.99
CA CYS A 309 -7.41 -13.09 18.25
C CYS A 309 -8.25 -14.17 18.97
N GLY A 310 -9.17 -13.74 19.83
CA GLY A 310 -10.03 -14.60 20.64
C GLY A 310 -9.64 -14.61 22.12
N LEU A 311 -10.62 -14.45 23.01
CA LEU A 311 -10.45 -14.51 24.46
C LEU A 311 -9.87 -15.85 24.95
N PRO A 312 -10.14 -17.02 24.32
CA PRO A 312 -9.46 -18.26 24.70
C PRO A 312 -7.94 -18.19 24.60
N VAL A 313 -7.41 -17.47 23.60
CA VAL A 313 -5.96 -17.26 23.46
C VAL A 313 -5.46 -16.49 24.68
N LEU A 314 -6.10 -15.35 24.98
CA LEU A 314 -5.78 -14.49 26.12
C LEU A 314 -5.82 -15.25 27.46
N LEU A 315 -6.87 -16.06 27.67
CA LEU A 315 -7.06 -16.89 28.86
C LEU A 315 -5.93 -17.89 29.09
N LEU A 316 -5.29 -18.39 28.02
CA LEU A 316 -4.24 -19.40 28.10
C LEU A 316 -2.83 -18.80 28.25
N LEU A 317 -2.61 -17.52 27.93
CA LEU A 317 -1.28 -16.92 27.92
C LEU A 317 -0.50 -17.04 29.24
N PRO A 318 -1.07 -16.74 30.43
CA PRO A 318 -0.30 -16.85 31.68
C PRO A 318 0.14 -18.29 31.97
N PHE A 319 -0.63 -19.26 31.49
CA PHE A 319 -0.35 -20.68 31.71
C PHE A 319 0.82 -21.18 30.88
N TYR A 320 1.17 -20.51 29.78
CA TYR A 320 2.41 -20.79 29.04
C TYR A 320 3.64 -20.64 29.94
N PHE A 321 3.65 -19.61 30.79
CA PHE A 321 4.78 -19.34 31.69
C PHE A 321 4.79 -20.24 32.93
N THR A 322 3.64 -20.76 33.35
CA THR A 322 3.54 -21.66 34.52
C THR A 322 3.63 -23.15 34.17
N ASP A 323 3.41 -23.53 32.91
CA ASP A 323 3.49 -24.91 32.45
C ASP A 323 4.91 -25.47 32.58
N ARG A 324 5.06 -26.56 33.34
CA ARG A 324 6.36 -27.20 33.60
C ARG A 324 6.90 -28.00 32.42
N ASN A 325 6.03 -28.39 31.49
CA ASN A 325 6.41 -29.12 30.27
C ASN A 325 7.06 -28.20 29.23
N ILE A 326 6.89 -26.88 29.38
CA ILE A 326 7.52 -25.88 28.52
C ILE A 326 8.86 -25.49 29.14
N SER A 327 9.95 -25.77 28.42
CA SER A 327 11.32 -25.45 28.84
C SER A 327 11.52 -23.95 29.13
N LYS A 328 12.34 -23.62 30.11
CA LYS A 328 12.69 -22.23 30.47
C LYS A 328 13.22 -21.44 29.27
N ASP A 329 14.03 -22.05 28.43
CA ASP A 329 14.60 -21.43 27.22
C ASP A 329 13.53 -20.93 26.24
N LYS A 330 12.47 -21.72 26.03
CA LYS A 330 11.33 -21.33 25.19
C LYS A 330 10.58 -20.15 25.79
N LYS A 331 10.41 -20.12 27.12
CA LYS A 331 9.76 -19.02 27.84
C LYS A 331 10.56 -17.73 27.70
N ILE A 332 11.85 -17.79 27.99
CA ILE A 332 12.77 -16.65 27.87
C ILE A 332 12.79 -16.13 26.43
N GLY A 333 12.92 -17.02 25.44
CA GLY A 333 12.97 -16.64 24.03
C GLY A 333 11.71 -15.93 23.56
N VAL A 334 10.53 -16.47 23.86
CA VAL A 334 9.25 -15.85 23.50
C VAL A 334 9.04 -14.52 24.23
N SER A 335 9.37 -14.44 25.53
CA SER A 335 9.32 -13.18 26.27
C SER A 335 10.22 -12.10 25.67
N ALA A 336 11.45 -12.46 25.28
CA ALA A 336 12.38 -11.50 24.69
C ALA A 336 11.84 -10.91 23.37
N VAL A 337 11.27 -11.76 22.49
CA VAL A 337 10.64 -11.29 21.25
C VAL A 337 9.44 -10.39 21.57
N LEU A 338 8.52 -10.83 22.42
CA LEU A 338 7.33 -10.05 22.77
C LEU A 338 7.67 -8.69 23.38
N ILE A 339 8.68 -8.61 24.26
CA ILE A 339 9.13 -7.35 24.86
C ILE A 339 9.61 -6.38 23.78
N ILE A 340 10.44 -6.83 22.83
CA ILE A 340 10.91 -5.98 21.72
C ILE A 340 9.73 -5.39 20.95
N TYR A 341 8.76 -6.22 20.59
CA TYR A 341 7.61 -5.80 19.80
C TYR A 341 6.61 -4.93 20.58
N ILE A 342 6.40 -5.17 21.87
CA ILE A 342 5.59 -4.30 22.73
C ILE A 342 6.29 -2.95 22.94
N CYS A 343 7.60 -2.94 23.17
CA CYS A 343 8.37 -1.70 23.22
C CYS A 343 8.29 -0.92 21.89
N ALA A 344 8.21 -1.62 20.76
CA ALA A 344 8.03 -1.00 19.44
C ALA A 344 6.62 -0.42 19.23
N MET A 345 5.65 -0.78 20.06
CA MET A 345 4.33 -0.15 20.05
C MET A 345 4.30 1.19 20.79
N ILE A 346 5.26 1.40 21.70
CA ILE A 346 5.37 2.59 22.54
C ILE A 346 6.44 3.54 22.00
N SER A 347 7.54 3.01 21.45
CA SER A 347 8.68 3.81 20.98
C SER A 347 8.63 4.04 19.46
N PRO A 348 8.59 5.30 18.98
CA PRO A 348 8.57 5.61 17.55
C PRO A 348 9.82 5.15 16.82
N HIS A 349 10.98 5.24 17.46
CA HIS A 349 12.24 4.76 16.90
C HIS A 349 12.22 3.25 16.65
N LEU A 350 11.79 2.48 17.66
CA LEU A 350 11.76 1.03 17.54
C LEU A 350 10.64 0.57 16.59
N ASN A 351 9.51 1.27 16.57
CA ASN A 351 8.45 1.09 15.57
C ASN A 351 9.00 1.22 14.14
N MET A 352 9.70 2.33 13.87
CA MET A 352 10.31 2.60 12.57
C MET A 352 11.39 1.57 12.23
N MET A 353 12.22 1.13 13.19
CA MET A 353 13.22 0.09 12.94
C MET A 353 12.60 -1.27 12.54
N LEU A 354 11.46 -1.63 13.13
CA LEU A 354 10.82 -2.94 12.86
C LEU A 354 10.00 -2.97 11.58
N GLN A 355 9.61 -1.82 11.03
CA GLN A 355 8.91 -1.74 9.75
C GLN A 355 9.68 -1.04 8.62
N ILE A 356 10.82 -0.38 8.93
CA ILE A 356 11.79 0.43 8.12
C ILE A 356 11.20 1.49 7.20
N ILE A 357 9.98 1.30 6.72
CA ILE A 357 9.33 2.04 5.67
C ILE A 357 7.95 2.37 6.23
N ARG A 358 7.62 3.65 6.37
CA ARG A 358 6.22 4.05 6.31
C ARG A 358 6.04 4.66 4.93
N PRO A 359 5.36 3.97 4.00
CA PRO A 359 4.91 4.66 2.81
C PRO A 359 4.01 5.81 3.30
N GLN A 360 4.34 7.04 2.93
CA GLN A 360 3.49 8.20 3.17
C GLN A 360 2.06 7.87 2.69
N GLY A 361 1.04 8.15 3.52
CA GLY A 361 -0.36 7.78 3.27
C GLY A 361 -0.79 6.38 3.77
N VAL A 362 0.11 5.57 4.32
CA VAL A 362 -0.24 4.37 5.11
C VAL A 362 -0.44 4.76 6.57
N ASN A 363 -1.69 4.88 6.98
CA ASN A 363 -2.08 5.36 8.32
C ASN A 363 -1.96 4.28 9.41
N SER A 364 -1.57 3.05 9.07
CA SER A 364 -1.48 1.94 10.01
C SER A 364 -0.19 1.99 10.82
N THR A 365 -0.34 2.17 12.13
CA THR A 365 0.76 2.49 13.04
C THR A 365 1.56 1.25 13.49
N PHE A 366 0.97 0.05 13.35
CA PHE A 366 1.49 -1.22 13.91
C PHE A 366 1.37 -2.40 12.94
N ASP A 367 1.95 -2.27 11.75
CA ASP A 367 1.84 -3.30 10.69
C ASP A 367 2.49 -4.64 11.04
N PHE A 368 3.35 -4.67 12.07
CA PHE A 368 3.92 -5.89 12.62
C PHE A 368 3.03 -6.64 13.61
N ALA A 369 1.86 -6.09 14.01
CA ALA A 369 0.90 -6.75 14.90
C ALA A 369 0.58 -8.23 14.58
N PRO A 370 0.43 -8.68 13.31
CA PRO A 370 0.17 -10.09 13.00
C PRO A 370 1.30 -11.02 13.47
N CYS A 371 2.54 -10.54 13.57
CA CYS A 371 3.64 -11.32 14.13
C CYS A 371 3.45 -11.60 15.62
N ILE A 372 2.93 -10.62 16.37
CA ILE A 372 2.58 -10.77 17.79
C ILE A 372 1.40 -11.74 17.91
N VAL A 373 0.33 -11.52 17.14
CA VAL A 373 -0.87 -12.38 17.13
C VAL A 373 -0.48 -13.84 16.87
N PHE A 374 0.37 -14.09 15.86
CA PHE A 374 0.86 -15.43 15.55
C PHE A 374 1.57 -16.08 16.74
N MET A 375 2.42 -15.34 17.47
CA MET A 375 3.08 -15.85 18.68
C MET A 375 2.08 -16.14 19.81
N LEU A 376 1.13 -15.25 20.07
CA LEU A 376 0.13 -15.43 21.13
C LEU A 376 -0.68 -16.71 20.92
N ILE A 377 -1.12 -16.95 19.68
CA ILE A 377 -1.86 -18.17 19.32
C ILE A 377 -1.00 -19.42 19.53
N ILE A 378 0.27 -19.41 19.11
CA ILE A 378 1.19 -20.55 19.31
C ILE A 378 1.40 -20.85 20.80
N MET A 379 1.52 -19.81 21.63
CA MET A 379 1.66 -19.98 23.09
C MET A 379 0.43 -20.67 23.68
N ALA A 380 -0.77 -20.19 23.34
CA ALA A 380 -2.02 -20.77 23.80
C ALA A 380 -2.19 -22.22 23.33
N GLU A 381 -1.82 -22.51 22.09
CA GLU A 381 -1.91 -23.85 21.51
C GLU A 381 -0.97 -24.85 22.20
N GLN A 382 0.26 -24.44 22.55
CA GLN A 382 1.20 -25.29 23.29
C GLN A 382 0.71 -25.62 24.71
N VAL A 383 0.04 -24.68 25.39
CA VAL A 383 -0.55 -24.92 26.72
C VAL A 383 -1.63 -26.01 26.64
N LEU A 384 -2.52 -25.95 25.65
CA LEU A 384 -3.57 -26.96 25.51
C LEU A 384 -3.00 -28.33 25.14
N LEU A 385 -1.99 -28.39 24.26
CA LEU A 385 -1.34 -29.64 23.89
C LEU A 385 -0.78 -30.40 25.11
N ASN A 386 -0.09 -29.70 26.00
CA ASN A 386 0.55 -30.33 27.16
C ASN A 386 -0.44 -30.81 28.23
N ASN A 387 -1.66 -30.27 28.24
CA ASN A 387 -2.70 -30.57 29.25
C ASN A 387 -3.90 -31.35 28.69
N GLU A 388 -3.81 -31.80 27.43
CA GLU A 388 -4.93 -32.44 26.72
C GLU A 388 -5.38 -33.76 27.38
N ASN A 389 -4.42 -34.55 27.88
CA ASN A 389 -4.70 -35.88 28.44
C ASN A 389 -5.19 -35.85 29.89
N THR A 390 -4.85 -34.80 30.65
CA THR A 390 -5.17 -34.72 32.09
C THR A 390 -6.52 -34.05 32.34
N ARG A 391 -6.96 -33.15 31.44
CA ARG A 391 -8.10 -32.24 31.67
C ARG A 391 -7.99 -31.40 32.95
N GLU A 392 -6.79 -31.27 33.50
CA GLU A 392 -6.53 -30.57 34.76
C GLU A 392 -6.20 -29.11 34.47
N LEU A 393 -7.25 -28.30 34.29
CA LEU A 393 -7.10 -26.84 34.25
C LEU A 393 -7.29 -26.26 35.66
N PRO A 394 -6.40 -25.36 36.13
CA PRO A 394 -6.47 -24.80 37.48
C PRO A 394 -7.64 -23.81 37.62
N LEU A 395 -8.84 -24.32 37.87
CA LEU A 395 -10.10 -23.54 37.87
C LEU A 395 -10.04 -22.31 38.79
N LYS A 396 -9.40 -22.41 39.97
CA LYS A 396 -9.23 -21.27 40.88
C LYS A 396 -8.39 -20.15 40.25
N ALA A 397 -7.32 -20.49 39.54
CA ALA A 397 -6.48 -19.52 38.85
C ALA A 397 -7.24 -18.83 37.71
N PHE A 398 -8.02 -19.58 36.93
CA PHE A 398 -8.88 -19.00 35.89
C PHE A 398 -9.93 -18.04 36.45
N ARG A 399 -10.57 -18.36 37.58
CA ARG A 399 -11.53 -17.44 38.23
C ARG A 399 -10.88 -16.11 38.60
N ILE A 400 -9.71 -16.16 39.24
CA ILE A 400 -8.96 -14.96 39.63
C ILE A 400 -8.53 -14.19 38.38
N TYR A 401 -7.98 -14.88 37.37
CA TYR A 401 -7.50 -14.23 36.16
C TYR A 401 -8.62 -13.55 35.37
N ILE A 402 -9.77 -14.20 35.23
CA ILE A 402 -10.94 -13.61 34.57
C ILE A 402 -11.43 -12.37 35.32
N ALA A 403 -11.48 -12.41 36.67
CA ALA A 403 -11.83 -11.24 37.46
C ALA A 403 -10.83 -10.09 37.21
N VAL A 404 -9.52 -10.39 37.14
CA VAL A 404 -8.49 -9.40 36.81
C VAL A 404 -8.68 -8.83 35.40
N LEU A 405 -9.00 -9.65 34.39
CA LEU A 405 -9.26 -9.18 33.03
C LEU A 405 -10.47 -8.25 32.96
N ILE A 406 -11.57 -8.59 33.64
CA ILE A 406 -12.78 -7.75 33.70
C ILE A 406 -12.47 -6.41 34.39
N ILE A 407 -11.78 -6.45 35.54
CA ILE A 407 -11.38 -5.24 36.27
C ILE A 407 -10.42 -4.39 35.42
N SER A 408 -9.47 -5.01 34.74
CA SER A 408 -8.52 -4.32 33.87
C SER A 408 -9.24 -3.62 32.72
N TYR A 409 -10.20 -4.29 32.07
CA TYR A 409 -10.98 -3.68 31.00
C TYR A 409 -11.88 -2.54 31.53
N ALA A 410 -12.53 -2.74 32.69
CA ALA A 410 -13.33 -1.71 33.33
C ALA A 410 -12.49 -0.47 33.68
N PHE A 411 -11.25 -0.68 34.16
CA PHE A 411 -10.30 0.39 34.41
C PHE A 411 -9.91 1.12 33.13
N THR A 412 -9.65 0.42 32.02
CA THR A 412 -9.36 1.07 30.72
C THR A 412 -10.55 1.87 30.19
N ALA A 413 -11.78 1.37 30.37
CA ALA A 413 -12.99 2.09 29.95
C ALA A 413 -13.23 3.35 30.81
N LEU A 414 -12.97 3.27 32.12
CA LEU A 414 -13.01 4.42 33.01
C LEU A 414 -11.92 5.45 32.66
N LEU A 415 -10.70 5.01 32.34
CA LEU A 415 -9.65 5.92 31.90
C LEU A 415 -10.05 6.64 30.61
N GLN A 416 -10.61 5.92 29.64
CA GLN A 416 -11.13 6.53 28.40
C GLN A 416 -12.17 7.62 28.70
N SER A 417 -13.14 7.37 29.58
CA SER A 417 -14.16 8.38 29.89
C SER A 417 -13.59 9.61 30.61
N MET A 418 -12.50 9.45 31.37
CA MET A 418 -11.85 10.55 32.09
C MET A 418 -10.85 11.37 31.26
N THR A 419 -10.20 10.74 30.28
CA THR A 419 -9.03 11.32 29.59
C THR A 419 -9.24 11.51 28.08
N GLY A 420 -10.32 10.96 27.51
CA GLY A 420 -10.54 10.96 26.07
C GLY A 420 -9.65 9.98 25.30
N LEU A 421 -8.95 9.06 25.98
CA LEU A 421 -8.18 7.98 25.34
C LEU A 421 -9.08 7.11 24.44
N ASN A 422 -8.50 6.39 23.48
CA ASN A 422 -9.25 5.66 22.45
C ASN A 422 -9.59 4.19 22.83
N ALA A 423 -9.37 3.78 24.08
CA ALA A 423 -9.08 2.39 24.45
C ALA A 423 -10.27 1.39 24.50
N ALA A 424 -11.31 1.62 25.31
CA ALA A 424 -12.36 0.68 25.68
C ALA A 424 -13.74 1.33 25.92
N THR A 425 -14.81 0.73 25.37
CA THR A 425 -16.21 1.20 25.55
C THR A 425 -16.97 0.45 26.64
N GLU A 426 -18.00 1.08 27.23
CA GLU A 426 -18.92 0.45 28.20
C GLU A 426 -19.63 -0.78 27.61
N ASN A 427 -20.12 -0.67 26.38
CA ASN A 427 -20.72 -1.80 25.66
C ASN A 427 -19.71 -2.94 25.47
N GLY A 428 -18.45 -2.60 25.20
CA GLY A 428 -17.36 -3.56 25.13
C GLY A 428 -17.09 -4.25 26.47
N LEU A 429 -17.24 -3.58 27.62
CA LEU A 429 -17.07 -4.19 28.94
C LEU A 429 -18.10 -5.30 29.17
N ILE A 430 -19.38 -5.00 28.92
CA ILE A 430 -20.47 -5.97 29.09
C ILE A 430 -20.25 -7.17 28.17
N LEU A 431 -19.92 -6.92 26.91
CA LEU A 431 -19.68 -7.97 25.91
C LEU A 431 -18.51 -8.88 26.29
N ASN A 432 -17.35 -8.29 26.63
CA ASN A 432 -16.17 -9.05 27.01
C ASN A 432 -16.39 -9.81 28.33
N ALA A 433 -17.04 -9.21 29.33
CA ALA A 433 -17.39 -9.88 30.57
C ALA A 433 -18.31 -11.09 30.32
N ALA A 434 -19.32 -10.95 29.46
CA ALA A 434 -20.22 -12.05 29.10
C ALA A 434 -19.46 -13.23 28.47
N PHE A 435 -18.62 -13.00 27.47
CA PHE A 435 -17.83 -14.06 26.84
C PHE A 435 -16.80 -14.68 27.79
N LEU A 436 -16.12 -13.88 28.63
CA LEU A 436 -15.21 -14.41 29.65
C LEU A 436 -15.94 -15.34 30.63
N LEU A 437 -17.15 -14.99 31.05
CA LEU A 437 -17.98 -15.85 31.93
C LEU A 437 -18.46 -17.11 31.20
N ILE A 438 -18.77 -17.04 29.91
CA ILE A 438 -19.09 -18.22 29.08
C ILE A 438 -17.87 -19.16 28.99
N TRP A 439 -16.66 -18.63 28.80
CA TRP A 439 -15.44 -19.44 28.83
C TRP A 439 -15.14 -20.00 30.22
N LEU A 440 -15.42 -19.26 31.29
CA LEU A 440 -15.32 -19.79 32.65
C LEU A 440 -16.27 -20.97 32.87
N LEU A 441 -17.51 -20.86 32.37
CA LEU A 441 -18.48 -21.96 32.39
C LEU A 441 -17.93 -23.14 31.59
N TRP A 442 -17.39 -22.92 30.38
CA TRP A 442 -16.77 -23.96 29.58
C TRP A 442 -15.66 -24.70 30.36
N ILE A 443 -14.74 -23.97 30.99
CA ILE A 443 -13.63 -24.54 31.77
C ILE A 443 -14.16 -25.35 32.97
N HIS A 444 -15.19 -24.85 33.65
CA HIS A 444 -15.85 -25.57 34.75
C HIS A 444 -16.49 -26.88 34.27
N LEU A 445 -17.17 -26.88 33.12
CA LEU A 445 -17.77 -28.09 32.54
C LEU A 445 -16.72 -29.09 32.06
N TYR A 446 -15.62 -28.60 31.47
CA TYR A 446 -14.50 -29.42 31.00
C TYR A 446 -13.79 -30.13 32.15
N THR A 447 -13.45 -29.39 33.22
CA THR A 447 -12.80 -29.94 34.43
C THR A 447 -13.73 -30.82 35.26
N GLY A 448 -15.02 -30.49 35.32
CA GLY A 448 -16.03 -31.28 36.03
C GLY A 448 -16.43 -32.58 35.33
N GLN A 449 -15.94 -32.80 34.09
CA GLN A 449 -16.22 -33.99 33.25
C GLN A 449 -17.72 -34.33 33.12
N ARG A 450 -18.60 -33.34 33.25
CA ARG A 450 -20.06 -33.54 33.25
C ARG A 450 -20.66 -33.80 31.87
N PHE A 451 -19.93 -33.46 30.81
CA PHE A 451 -20.38 -33.56 29.42
C PHE A 451 -19.40 -34.35 28.55
N SER A 452 -19.92 -34.94 27.48
CA SER A 452 -19.07 -35.64 26.50
C SER A 452 -18.10 -34.68 25.82
N SER A 453 -16.92 -35.19 25.43
CA SER A 453 -15.90 -34.42 24.71
C SER A 453 -16.44 -33.78 23.42
N LYS A 454 -17.37 -34.46 22.74
CA LYS A 454 -18.00 -33.95 21.50
C LYS A 454 -18.92 -32.77 21.77
N ALA A 455 -19.73 -32.83 22.83
CA ALA A 455 -20.61 -31.73 23.20
C ALA A 455 -19.81 -30.47 23.58
N LEU A 456 -18.75 -30.64 24.40
CA LEU A 456 -17.86 -29.55 24.76
C LEU A 456 -17.13 -28.95 23.54
N LEU A 457 -16.75 -29.80 22.59
CA LEU A 457 -16.12 -29.35 21.34
C LEU A 457 -17.08 -28.49 20.50
N TYR A 458 -18.31 -28.95 20.26
CA TYR A 458 -19.30 -28.16 19.53
C TYR A 458 -19.61 -26.84 20.24
N PHE A 459 -19.72 -26.88 21.56
CA PHE A 459 -19.90 -25.67 22.37
C PHE A 459 -18.71 -24.71 22.20
N SER A 460 -17.46 -25.19 22.23
CA SER A 460 -16.27 -24.36 21.96
C SER A 460 -16.32 -23.68 20.61
N PHE A 461 -16.64 -24.41 19.54
CA PHE A 461 -16.69 -23.85 18.19
C PHE A 461 -17.82 -22.84 18.03
N THR A 462 -19.01 -23.13 18.57
CA THR A 462 -20.14 -22.19 18.52
C THR A 462 -19.81 -20.88 19.22
N VAL A 463 -19.25 -20.95 20.44
CA VAL A 463 -18.88 -19.74 21.20
C VAL A 463 -17.75 -18.99 20.50
N LEU A 464 -16.70 -19.68 20.04
CA LEU A 464 -15.58 -19.03 19.34
C LEU A 464 -16.03 -18.35 18.04
N ILE A 465 -16.81 -19.03 17.21
CA ILE A 465 -17.31 -18.47 15.95
C ILE A 465 -18.18 -17.25 16.25
N ALA A 466 -19.07 -17.31 17.23
CA ALA A 466 -19.89 -16.16 17.63
C ALA A 466 -19.03 -14.98 18.09
N GLU A 467 -18.04 -15.23 18.95
CA GLU A 467 -17.13 -14.22 19.49
C GLU A 467 -16.32 -13.53 18.40
N LEU A 468 -15.62 -14.30 17.57
CA LEU A 468 -14.80 -13.79 16.46
C LEU A 468 -15.65 -13.10 15.38
N SER A 469 -16.87 -13.59 15.14
CA SER A 469 -17.81 -12.98 14.20
C SER A 469 -18.31 -11.63 14.71
N ILE A 470 -18.63 -11.50 16.00
CA ILE A 470 -19.04 -10.22 16.59
C ILE A 470 -17.90 -9.20 16.49
N ASN A 471 -16.67 -9.61 16.80
CA ASN A 471 -15.51 -8.75 16.62
C ASN A 471 -15.36 -8.30 15.16
N SER A 472 -15.42 -9.25 14.22
CA SER A 472 -15.29 -8.97 12.78
C SER A 472 -16.39 -8.04 12.27
N LEU A 473 -17.65 -8.27 12.65
CA LEU A 473 -18.76 -7.39 12.28
C LEU A 473 -18.56 -5.98 12.84
N SER A 474 -18.11 -5.86 14.09
CA SER A 474 -17.87 -4.55 14.71
C SER A 474 -16.75 -3.78 14.01
N SER A 475 -15.60 -4.44 13.80
CA SER A 475 -14.45 -3.84 13.10
C SER A 475 -14.83 -3.44 11.68
N ILE A 476 -15.50 -4.30 10.90
CA ILE A 476 -15.86 -3.97 9.51
C ILE A 476 -16.88 -2.83 9.45
N ARG A 477 -17.89 -2.84 10.33
CA ARG A 477 -18.89 -1.76 10.38
C ARG A 477 -18.29 -0.40 10.75
N SER A 478 -17.19 -0.39 11.51
CA SER A 478 -16.54 0.86 11.92
C SER A 478 -16.00 1.69 10.75
N PHE A 479 -15.65 1.06 9.63
CA PHE A 479 -15.12 1.74 8.45
C PHE A 479 -15.98 1.56 7.19
N ALA A 480 -16.72 0.45 7.08
CA ALA A 480 -17.60 0.17 5.95
C ALA A 480 -19.07 0.47 6.22
N GLY A 481 -19.45 0.94 7.41
CA GLY A 481 -20.86 1.13 7.76
C GLY A 481 -21.65 -0.18 7.84
N SER A 482 -22.97 -0.07 8.00
CA SER A 482 -23.87 -1.22 8.07
C SER A 482 -24.53 -1.53 6.72
N GLY A 483 -25.10 -2.72 6.54
CA GLY A 483 -25.85 -3.03 5.31
C GLY A 483 -27.04 -2.08 5.06
N SER A 484 -27.52 -1.42 6.11
CA SER A 484 -28.58 -0.40 6.07
C SER A 484 -28.08 1.04 5.90
N ASP A 485 -26.76 1.28 5.93
CA ASP A 485 -26.13 2.59 5.71
C ASP A 485 -24.98 2.45 4.70
N PRO A 486 -25.30 2.46 3.39
CA PRO A 486 -24.34 2.24 2.32
C PRO A 486 -23.53 3.48 1.96
N SER A 487 -23.70 4.61 2.66
CA SER A 487 -23.08 5.91 2.32
C SER A 487 -21.56 5.86 2.16
N LEU A 488 -20.90 4.92 2.83
CA LEU A 488 -19.44 4.71 2.81
C LEU A 488 -18.99 3.61 1.84
N ARG A 489 -19.88 3.09 1.00
CA ARG A 489 -19.63 1.88 0.19
C ARG A 489 -19.81 2.13 -1.29
N ILE A 490 -19.09 1.34 -2.06
CA ILE A 490 -19.19 1.34 -3.53
C ILE A 490 -20.10 0.20 -3.93
N SER A 491 -21.22 0.51 -4.59
CA SER A 491 -22.10 -0.49 -5.18
C SER A 491 -21.45 -1.12 -6.41
N SER A 492 -21.50 -2.46 -6.50
CA SER A 492 -21.02 -3.20 -7.67
C SER A 492 -21.79 -2.82 -8.93
N SER A 493 -23.11 -2.61 -8.84
CA SER A 493 -23.92 -2.23 -10.00
C SER A 493 -23.65 -0.80 -10.46
N GLU A 494 -23.44 0.14 -9.52
CA GLU A 494 -23.08 1.52 -9.85
C GLU A 494 -21.67 1.58 -10.47
N PHE A 495 -20.72 0.85 -9.88
CA PHE A 495 -19.37 0.73 -10.42
C PHE A 495 -19.38 0.14 -11.82
N ASP A 496 -20.04 -1.00 -12.04
CA ASP A 496 -20.09 -1.65 -13.35
C ASP A 496 -20.79 -0.77 -14.39
N ASN A 497 -21.90 -0.11 -14.02
CA ASN A 497 -22.60 0.81 -14.92
C ASN A 497 -21.67 1.97 -15.34
N ARG A 498 -21.03 2.62 -14.36
CA ARG A 498 -20.08 3.71 -14.61
C ARG A 498 -18.91 3.23 -15.48
N TYR A 499 -18.25 2.15 -15.08
CA TYR A 499 -17.10 1.57 -15.77
C TYR A 499 -17.46 1.22 -17.22
N ASN A 500 -18.59 0.55 -17.45
CA ASN A 500 -19.00 0.14 -18.80
C ASN A 500 -19.31 1.35 -19.69
N LYS A 501 -19.99 2.37 -19.17
CA LYS A 501 -20.29 3.61 -19.92
C LYS A 501 -19.02 4.36 -20.29
N LEU A 502 -18.13 4.60 -19.33
CA LEU A 502 -16.84 5.25 -19.56
C LEU A 502 -15.98 4.46 -20.54
N ASN A 503 -15.86 3.15 -20.33
CA ASN A 503 -15.05 2.29 -21.19
C ASN A 503 -15.59 2.27 -22.62
N ALA A 504 -16.91 2.29 -22.81
CA ALA A 504 -17.52 2.40 -24.14
C ALA A 504 -17.21 3.76 -24.80
N ALA A 505 -17.37 4.87 -24.07
CA ALA A 505 -17.05 6.21 -24.57
C ALA A 505 -15.57 6.33 -24.97
N ILE A 506 -14.66 5.88 -24.10
CA ILE A 506 -13.21 5.88 -24.35
C ILE A 506 -12.84 5.00 -25.54
N SER A 507 -13.46 3.82 -25.66
CA SER A 507 -13.20 2.92 -26.79
C SER A 507 -13.61 3.56 -28.12
N ASN A 508 -14.72 4.30 -28.14
CA ASN A 508 -15.16 5.04 -29.33
C ASN A 508 -14.16 6.15 -29.69
N VAL A 509 -13.64 6.90 -28.71
CA VAL A 509 -12.63 7.93 -28.95
C VAL A 509 -11.34 7.31 -29.49
N LYS A 510 -10.81 6.26 -28.85
CA LYS A 510 -9.59 5.57 -29.30
C LYS A 510 -9.71 4.97 -30.71
N ALA A 511 -10.91 4.55 -31.10
CA ALA A 511 -11.17 4.03 -32.44
C ALA A 511 -11.26 5.15 -33.49
N ALA A 512 -11.74 6.33 -33.11
CA ALA A 512 -11.87 7.50 -33.98
C ALA A 512 -10.55 8.27 -34.12
N ASP A 513 -9.80 8.41 -33.03
CA ASP A 513 -8.50 9.07 -32.99
C ASP A 513 -7.44 8.10 -32.45
N PRO A 514 -6.58 7.52 -33.33
CA PRO A 514 -5.48 6.65 -32.90
C PRO A 514 -4.22 7.43 -32.48
N SER A 515 -4.25 8.77 -32.48
CA SER A 515 -3.10 9.61 -32.15
C SER A 515 -2.72 9.51 -30.66
N LEU A 516 -1.53 10.01 -30.31
CA LEU A 516 -1.11 10.07 -28.91
C LEU A 516 -1.65 11.37 -28.30
N TYR A 517 -2.64 11.24 -27.41
CA TYR A 517 -3.28 12.34 -26.70
C TYR A 517 -3.45 12.01 -25.20
N ARG A 518 -3.76 13.03 -24.40
CA ARG A 518 -4.26 12.91 -23.02
C ARG A 518 -5.74 13.24 -22.95
N MET A 519 -6.40 12.68 -21.94
CA MET A 519 -7.82 12.89 -21.71
C MET A 519 -8.13 13.08 -20.22
N LYS A 520 -9.01 14.04 -19.93
CA LYS A 520 -9.57 14.29 -18.61
C LYS A 520 -10.84 13.50 -18.37
N LEU A 521 -10.96 12.95 -17.17
CA LEU A 521 -12.13 12.21 -16.71
C LEU A 521 -12.74 12.94 -15.51
N ASN A 522 -13.75 13.77 -15.77
CA ASN A 522 -14.41 14.57 -14.74
C ASN A 522 -15.47 13.76 -13.99
N GLY A 523 -15.76 14.18 -12.75
CA GLY A 523 -16.80 13.57 -11.91
C GLY A 523 -16.51 12.14 -11.48
N GLY A 524 -15.23 11.73 -11.47
CA GLY A 524 -14.75 10.45 -10.97
C GLY A 524 -14.71 10.37 -9.45
N SER A 525 -15.09 9.23 -8.90
CA SER A 525 -14.89 8.90 -7.48
C SER A 525 -13.54 8.20 -7.23
N ASN A 526 -12.75 7.96 -8.28
CA ASN A 526 -11.46 7.27 -8.23
C ASN A 526 -10.35 8.15 -8.83
N TYR A 527 -9.29 8.40 -8.07
CA TYR A 527 -8.17 9.25 -8.51
C TYR A 527 -7.32 8.62 -9.61
N ASN A 528 -7.34 7.30 -9.76
CA ASN A 528 -6.64 6.56 -10.81
C ASN A 528 -7.59 6.00 -11.87
N GLU A 529 -8.75 6.63 -12.09
CA GLU A 529 -9.75 6.18 -13.08
C GLU A 529 -9.16 6.04 -14.49
N ALA A 530 -8.21 6.91 -14.86
CA ALA A 530 -7.50 6.81 -16.13
C ALA A 530 -6.63 5.53 -16.22
N SER A 531 -5.92 5.17 -15.15
CA SER A 531 -5.20 3.89 -15.06
C SER A 531 -6.14 2.69 -14.99
N LEU A 532 -7.36 2.85 -14.45
CA LEU A 532 -8.38 1.79 -14.50
C LEU A 532 -8.83 1.52 -15.94
N LEU A 533 -8.98 2.56 -16.76
CA LEU A 533 -9.52 2.50 -18.13
C LEU A 533 -8.45 2.49 -19.25
N GLY A 534 -7.17 2.62 -18.88
CA GLY A 534 -6.03 2.61 -19.81
C GLY A 534 -5.94 3.86 -20.67
N VAL A 535 -6.14 5.04 -20.08
CA VAL A 535 -6.13 6.34 -20.76
C VAL A 535 -4.98 7.19 -20.24
N ASN A 536 -4.34 7.97 -21.11
CA ASN A 536 -3.27 8.88 -20.72
C ASN A 536 -3.84 10.12 -20.03
N THR A 537 -3.25 10.56 -18.93
CA THR A 537 -3.77 11.66 -18.10
C THR A 537 -2.64 12.39 -17.37
N LEU A 538 -2.92 13.56 -16.81
CA LEU A 538 -2.06 14.23 -15.83
C LEU A 538 -2.40 13.82 -14.38
N SER A 539 -3.53 13.14 -14.15
CA SER A 539 -3.94 12.66 -12.82
C SER A 539 -3.15 11.43 -12.38
N SER A 540 -2.89 11.33 -11.09
CA SER A 540 -2.47 10.09 -10.44
C SER A 540 -2.78 10.14 -8.96
N TYR A 541 -2.84 8.96 -8.36
CA TYR A 541 -2.61 8.81 -6.93
C TYR A 541 -1.72 7.59 -6.72
N GLY A 542 -0.42 7.82 -6.51
CA GLY A 542 0.52 6.73 -6.40
C GLY A 542 1.72 7.03 -5.52
N ILE A 543 2.20 5.98 -4.83
CA ILE A 543 3.49 6.02 -4.12
C ILE A 543 4.69 6.25 -5.07
N SER A 544 4.48 6.08 -6.38
CA SER A 544 5.47 6.24 -7.45
C SER A 544 5.47 7.63 -8.09
N ASP A 545 4.63 8.55 -7.64
CA ASP A 545 4.57 9.88 -8.23
C ASP A 545 5.86 10.65 -7.87
N ASP A 546 6.51 11.27 -8.86
CA ASP A 546 7.71 12.09 -8.65
C ASP A 546 7.34 13.42 -7.99
N GLU A 547 8.07 13.80 -6.95
CA GLU A 547 7.89 15.09 -6.28
C GLU A 547 8.19 16.28 -7.17
N LYS A 548 9.22 16.20 -8.02
CA LYS A 548 9.60 17.35 -8.84
C LYS A 548 8.54 17.69 -9.87
N VAL A 549 8.09 16.67 -10.63
CA VAL A 549 6.98 16.81 -11.58
C VAL A 549 5.70 17.29 -10.87
N ARG A 550 5.47 16.89 -9.61
CA ARG A 550 4.37 17.43 -8.81
C ARG A 550 4.49 18.92 -8.54
N LEU A 551 5.68 19.38 -8.19
CA LEU A 551 5.94 20.79 -7.97
C LEU A 551 5.82 21.59 -9.26
N THR A 552 6.30 21.08 -10.41
CA THR A 552 6.09 21.72 -11.73
C THR A 552 4.60 21.84 -12.05
N PHE A 553 3.83 20.78 -11.81
CA PHE A 553 2.38 20.81 -12.01
C PHE A 553 1.72 21.83 -11.08
N SER A 554 2.22 21.94 -9.84
CA SER A 554 1.81 23.02 -8.95
C SER A 554 2.06 24.41 -9.53
N THR A 555 3.26 24.69 -10.06
CA THR A 555 3.58 26.01 -10.59
C THR A 555 2.73 26.36 -11.81
N LEU A 556 2.22 25.36 -12.53
CA LEU A 556 1.34 25.53 -13.70
C LEU A 556 -0.16 25.58 -13.35
N GLY A 557 -0.51 25.62 -12.06
CA GLY A 557 -1.90 25.68 -11.63
C GLY A 557 -2.59 24.33 -11.49
N ILE A 558 -1.91 23.21 -11.76
CA ILE A 558 -2.51 21.86 -11.63
C ILE A 558 -2.58 21.49 -10.13
N PRO A 559 -3.79 21.29 -9.58
CA PRO A 559 -3.94 20.94 -8.18
C PRO A 559 -3.27 19.61 -7.86
N ASN A 560 -2.49 19.60 -6.78
CA ASN A 560 -1.80 18.42 -6.30
C ASN A 560 -1.81 18.36 -4.78
N SER A 561 -1.54 17.16 -4.25
CA SER A 561 -1.28 16.95 -2.84
C SER A 561 -0.12 15.96 -2.70
N SER A 562 0.27 15.63 -1.47
CA SER A 562 1.23 14.54 -1.25
C SER A 562 0.77 13.26 -1.98
N HIS A 563 1.54 12.85 -2.99
CA HIS A 563 1.29 11.67 -3.86
C HIS A 563 0.07 11.73 -4.78
N ARG A 564 -0.46 12.92 -5.11
CA ARG A 564 -1.63 13.00 -5.99
C ARG A 564 -1.59 14.21 -6.92
N THR A 565 -2.18 14.03 -8.08
CA THR A 565 -2.73 15.15 -8.88
C THR A 565 -4.16 14.95 -9.26
N PHE A 566 -4.76 16.11 -9.51
CA PHE A 566 -6.09 16.24 -10.01
C PHE A 566 -6.00 17.01 -11.33
N ASP A 567 -6.15 16.30 -12.44
CA ASP A 567 -6.24 16.85 -13.80
C ASP A 567 -7.64 17.49 -14.00
N THR A 568 -7.94 18.46 -13.14
CA THR A 568 -9.25 19.09 -12.99
C THR A 568 -9.08 20.58 -12.79
N GLY A 569 -9.87 21.38 -13.50
CA GLY A 569 -9.91 22.83 -13.30
C GLY A 569 -8.70 23.61 -13.83
N THR A 570 -7.85 23.01 -14.67
CA THR A 570 -6.64 23.65 -15.21
C THR A 570 -6.94 24.69 -16.31
N GLN A 571 -5.97 25.56 -16.56
CA GLN A 571 -6.01 26.58 -17.61
C GLN A 571 -6.02 25.95 -19.01
N LYS A 572 -6.63 26.65 -19.97
CA LYS A 572 -6.63 26.23 -21.39
C LYS A 572 -5.22 26.17 -21.98
N PHE A 573 -4.33 27.08 -21.57
CA PHE A 573 -2.93 27.03 -21.98
C PHE A 573 -2.21 25.77 -21.47
N THR A 574 -2.42 25.41 -20.20
CA THR A 574 -1.90 24.15 -19.63
C THR A 574 -2.42 22.93 -20.41
N ASP A 575 -3.72 22.88 -20.70
CA ASP A 575 -4.31 21.79 -21.50
C ASP A 575 -3.73 21.71 -22.91
N MET A 576 -3.51 22.87 -23.54
CA MET A 576 -2.90 23.02 -24.86
C MET A 576 -1.51 22.38 -24.89
N ILE A 577 -0.60 22.77 -23.99
CA ILE A 577 0.79 22.29 -23.99
C ILE A 577 0.91 20.81 -23.58
N PHE A 578 0.03 20.31 -22.70
CA PHE A 578 0.05 18.91 -22.23
C PHE A 578 -0.72 17.94 -23.11
N SER A 579 -1.11 18.35 -24.32
CA SER A 579 -1.82 17.49 -25.28
C SER A 579 -3.12 16.93 -24.71
N VAL A 580 -3.80 17.69 -23.85
CA VAL A 580 -5.12 17.33 -23.31
C VAL A 580 -6.16 17.64 -24.38
N LYS A 581 -6.47 16.62 -25.18
CA LYS A 581 -7.34 16.75 -26.35
C LYS A 581 -8.81 16.49 -26.05
N TYR A 582 -9.10 15.60 -25.09
CA TYR A 582 -10.47 15.18 -24.82
C TYR A 582 -10.81 15.32 -23.33
N THR A 583 -12.03 15.76 -23.05
CA THR A 583 -12.59 15.79 -21.70
C THR A 583 -13.92 15.05 -21.69
N LEU A 584 -14.05 14.04 -20.83
CA LEU A 584 -15.32 13.38 -20.55
C LEU A 584 -15.91 13.94 -19.27
N THR A 585 -17.11 14.51 -19.37
CA THR A 585 -17.85 15.06 -18.22
C THR A 585 -19.21 14.37 -18.10
N PRO A 586 -19.66 13.98 -16.90
CA PRO A 586 -21.00 13.43 -16.72
C PRO A 586 -22.05 14.42 -17.23
N ASP A 587 -22.97 13.96 -18.07
CA ASP A 587 -24.20 14.71 -18.31
C ASP A 587 -25.18 14.38 -17.17
N GLY A 588 -26.08 15.31 -16.83
CA GLY A 588 -27.02 15.13 -15.71
C GLY A 588 -27.95 13.89 -15.81
N ASN A 589 -27.92 13.17 -16.93
CA ASN A 589 -28.65 11.92 -17.16
C ASN A 589 -27.82 10.66 -16.83
N GLY A 590 -26.58 10.84 -16.36
CA GLY A 590 -25.66 9.77 -16.02
C GLY A 590 -24.96 9.13 -17.22
N ASP A 591 -25.00 9.76 -18.39
CA ASP A 591 -24.11 9.50 -19.53
C ASP A 591 -22.92 10.48 -19.49
N TYR A 592 -22.09 10.48 -20.54
CA TYR A 592 -20.90 11.32 -20.60
C TYR A 592 -20.89 12.17 -21.86
N ARG A 593 -20.73 13.48 -21.67
CA ARG A 593 -20.46 14.44 -22.73
C ARG A 593 -18.95 14.46 -23.02
N LEU A 594 -18.60 14.20 -24.27
CA LEU A 594 -17.25 14.39 -24.80
C LEU A 594 -17.10 15.83 -25.27
N THR A 595 -16.07 16.51 -24.77
CA THR A 595 -15.61 17.80 -25.28
C THR A 595 -14.23 17.60 -25.91
N GLU A 596 -14.04 18.08 -27.14
CA GLU A 596 -12.75 18.11 -27.82
C GLU A 596 -12.12 19.49 -27.67
N ASN A 597 -10.83 19.53 -27.35
CA ASN A 597 -9.99 20.71 -27.38
C ASN A 597 -9.31 20.80 -28.76
N PRO A 598 -9.75 21.71 -29.65
CA PRO A 598 -9.14 21.86 -30.97
C PRO A 598 -7.73 22.45 -30.93
N GLU A 599 -7.35 23.08 -29.82
CA GLU A 599 -6.05 23.73 -29.62
C GLU A 599 -5.09 22.84 -28.80
N ALA A 600 -5.28 21.52 -28.79
CA ALA A 600 -4.36 20.60 -28.14
C ALA A 600 -3.09 20.40 -29.00
N LEU A 601 -1.92 20.76 -28.48
CA LEU A 601 -0.64 20.55 -29.15
C LEU A 601 -0.24 19.07 -29.12
N PRO A 602 0.56 18.58 -30.10
CA PRO A 602 1.13 17.24 -30.04
C PRO A 602 2.05 17.07 -28.82
N PHE A 603 2.37 15.82 -28.46
CA PHE A 603 3.24 15.50 -27.33
C PHE A 603 4.66 16.09 -27.45
N ALA A 604 5.06 16.46 -28.66
CA ALA A 604 6.34 17.10 -28.95
C ALA A 604 6.22 18.12 -30.09
N PHE A 605 6.87 19.27 -29.94
CA PHE A 605 6.90 20.36 -30.91
C PHE A 605 8.15 21.21 -30.72
N MET A 606 8.57 21.92 -31.78
CA MET A 606 9.78 22.76 -31.72
C MET A 606 9.48 24.11 -31.03
N VAL A 607 10.43 24.57 -30.22
CA VAL A 607 10.38 25.83 -29.47
C VAL A 607 11.73 26.55 -29.53
N SER A 608 11.72 27.83 -29.15
CA SER A 608 12.91 28.67 -29.08
C SER A 608 14.02 28.08 -28.17
N PRO A 609 15.31 28.31 -28.50
CA PRO A 609 16.44 28.05 -27.62
C PRO A 609 16.30 28.66 -26.20
N SER A 610 15.58 29.78 -26.08
CA SER A 610 15.31 30.48 -24.81
C SER A 610 14.61 29.61 -23.77
N MET A 611 13.94 28.53 -24.20
CA MET A 611 13.31 27.55 -23.31
C MET A 611 14.30 26.93 -22.30
N SER A 612 15.59 26.88 -22.62
CA SER A 612 16.63 26.39 -21.69
C SER A 612 16.84 27.28 -20.46
N ALA A 613 16.38 28.54 -20.51
CA ALA A 613 16.52 29.53 -19.44
C ALA A 613 15.20 29.78 -18.69
N TYR A 614 14.16 28.98 -18.94
CA TYR A 614 12.89 29.09 -18.23
C TYR A 614 13.05 28.81 -16.74
N MET A 615 12.39 29.63 -15.91
CA MET A 615 12.18 29.42 -14.50
C MET A 615 10.70 29.69 -14.19
N PRO A 616 10.07 28.94 -13.27
CA PRO A 616 8.68 29.20 -12.88
C PRO A 616 8.58 30.49 -12.04
N GLU A 617 7.39 31.08 -12.05
CA GLU A 617 7.02 32.22 -11.21
C GLU A 617 6.15 31.77 -10.02
N ASP A 618 5.92 32.66 -9.05
CA ASP A 618 5.07 32.35 -7.89
C ASP A 618 3.57 32.24 -8.26
N ASP A 619 3.14 32.99 -9.28
CA ASP A 619 1.78 32.99 -9.83
C ASP A 619 1.70 32.04 -11.04
N PRO A 620 0.74 31.09 -11.09
CA PRO A 620 0.58 30.17 -12.21
C PRO A 620 0.22 30.85 -13.53
N PHE A 621 -0.46 32.00 -13.52
CA PHE A 621 -0.75 32.77 -14.73
C PHE A 621 0.50 33.47 -15.29
N GLU A 622 1.33 34.01 -14.41
CA GLU A 622 2.64 34.56 -14.79
C GLU A 622 3.59 33.45 -15.25
N THR A 623 3.50 32.27 -14.63
CA THR A 623 4.26 31.08 -15.05
C THR A 623 3.88 30.65 -16.47
N ASP A 624 2.59 30.64 -16.81
CA ASP A 624 2.11 30.34 -18.16
C ASP A 624 2.67 31.36 -19.18
N ILE A 625 2.64 32.66 -18.85
CA ILE A 625 3.17 33.73 -19.72
C ILE A 625 4.68 33.59 -19.86
N ALA A 626 5.41 33.42 -18.77
CA ALA A 626 6.86 33.23 -18.77
C ALA A 626 7.27 31.99 -19.58
N LEU A 627 6.52 30.89 -19.45
CA LEU A 627 6.73 29.68 -20.23
C LEU A 627 6.53 29.94 -21.72
N LEU A 628 5.41 30.55 -22.09
CA LEU A 628 5.08 30.86 -23.49
C LEU A 628 6.09 31.82 -24.11
N GLN A 629 6.49 32.88 -23.40
CA GLN A 629 7.53 33.81 -23.83
C GLN A 629 8.85 33.09 -24.12
N ARG A 630 9.24 32.11 -23.28
CA ARG A 630 10.47 31.34 -23.49
C ARG A 630 10.35 30.32 -24.61
N MET A 631 9.14 29.82 -24.89
CA MET A 631 8.90 28.91 -26.00
C MET A 631 8.91 29.61 -27.37
N THR A 632 8.59 30.90 -27.42
CA THR A 632 8.31 31.64 -28.68
C THR A 632 9.19 32.87 -28.91
N ASP A 633 9.89 33.37 -27.88
CA ASP A 633 10.57 34.68 -27.87
C ASP A 633 9.66 35.88 -28.17
N GLU A 634 8.35 35.74 -27.97
CA GLU A 634 7.34 36.79 -28.15
C GLU A 634 6.64 37.15 -26.84
N ASP A 635 6.18 38.40 -26.73
CA ASP A 635 5.34 38.85 -25.62
C ASP A 635 3.86 38.51 -25.84
N TYR A 636 3.20 38.07 -24.77
CA TYR A 636 1.79 37.70 -24.73
C TYR A 636 1.06 38.32 -23.55
N GLN A 637 -0.22 38.59 -23.72
CA GLN A 637 -1.13 39.00 -22.65
C GLN A 637 -2.23 37.97 -22.48
N LEU A 638 -1.86 36.76 -22.04
CA LEU A 638 -2.78 35.63 -21.94
C LEU A 638 -3.95 35.85 -20.99
N TYR A 639 -3.77 36.65 -19.94
CA TYR A 639 -4.72 36.78 -18.85
C TYR A 639 -4.94 38.26 -18.48
N THR A 640 -6.19 38.59 -18.14
CA THR A 640 -6.57 39.90 -17.60
C THR A 640 -7.27 39.73 -16.25
N ASP A 641 -7.12 40.69 -15.35
CA ASP A 641 -7.83 40.68 -14.07
C ASP A 641 -9.34 40.83 -14.28
N VAL A 642 -10.13 40.03 -13.56
CA VAL A 642 -11.58 40.22 -13.52
C VAL A 642 -11.87 41.51 -12.73
N PRO A 643 -12.59 42.48 -13.32
CA PRO A 643 -12.95 43.73 -12.65
C PRO A 643 -13.68 43.52 -11.31
N GLU A 644 -13.29 44.27 -10.27
CA GLU A 644 -13.86 44.14 -8.92
C GLU A 644 -15.39 44.30 -8.87
N ASP A 645 -15.97 45.11 -9.76
CA ASP A 645 -17.42 45.32 -9.85
C ASP A 645 -18.19 44.10 -10.36
N ARG A 646 -17.50 43.15 -11.03
CA ARG A 646 -18.06 41.84 -11.42
C ARG A 646 -17.98 40.80 -10.30
N ILE A 647 -17.22 41.06 -9.23
CA ILE A 647 -16.98 40.13 -8.14
C ILE A 647 -17.91 40.45 -6.97
N LYS A 648 -18.80 39.51 -6.65
CA LYS A 648 -19.65 39.56 -5.46
C LYS A 648 -19.25 38.42 -4.53
N ASN A 649 -19.38 38.59 -3.22
CA ASN A 649 -19.15 37.51 -2.27
C ASN A 649 -20.27 37.41 -1.23
N ALA A 650 -20.45 36.22 -0.69
CA ALA A 650 -21.31 35.93 0.43
C ALA A 650 -20.57 34.99 1.39
N ALA A 651 -20.53 35.33 2.68
CA ALA A 651 -19.87 34.53 3.70
C ALA A 651 -20.91 33.98 4.69
N PHE A 652 -20.76 32.72 5.07
CA PHE A 652 -21.58 32.07 6.09
C PHE A 652 -20.70 31.59 7.24
N SER A 653 -20.89 32.21 8.42
CA SER A 653 -20.11 31.95 9.63
C SER A 653 -18.60 32.25 9.53
N GLU A 654 -18.19 33.04 8.53
CA GLU A 654 -16.83 33.54 8.31
C GLU A 654 -16.85 35.07 8.16
N GLU A 655 -15.81 35.74 8.65
CA GLU A 655 -15.55 37.16 8.47
C GLU A 655 -14.30 37.35 7.60
N ILE A 656 -14.40 38.18 6.56
CA ILE A 656 -13.31 38.50 5.64
C ILE A 656 -12.61 39.76 6.14
N ILE A 657 -11.33 39.65 6.50
CA ILE A 657 -10.53 40.74 7.07
C ILE A 657 -9.33 41.01 6.16
N PRO A 658 -9.27 42.18 5.49
CA PRO A 658 -8.08 42.57 4.72
C PRO A 658 -6.84 42.71 5.62
N SER A 659 -5.71 42.15 5.20
CA SER A 659 -4.46 42.14 5.98
C SER A 659 -3.22 42.30 5.10
N GLY A 660 -2.90 43.55 4.70
CA GLY A 660 -1.58 43.89 4.14
C GLY A 660 -1.18 43.13 2.86
N GLY A 661 -2.13 42.86 1.96
CA GLY A 661 -1.94 42.04 0.74
C GLY A 661 -2.55 40.64 0.84
N LEU A 662 -2.83 40.19 2.06
CA LEU A 662 -3.57 38.96 2.37
C LEU A 662 -5.04 39.25 2.69
N VAL A 663 -5.84 38.18 2.66
CA VAL A 663 -7.19 38.13 3.20
C VAL A 663 -7.21 37.11 4.34
N ALA A 664 -7.49 37.59 5.55
CA ALA A 664 -7.72 36.70 6.69
C ALA A 664 -9.19 36.29 6.71
N TYR A 665 -9.43 34.98 6.83
CA TYR A 665 -10.76 34.41 7.03
C TYR A 665 -10.86 33.98 8.48
N LYS A 666 -11.80 34.61 9.19
CA LYS A 666 -12.01 34.40 10.62
C LYS A 666 -13.37 33.76 10.87
N ARG A 667 -13.32 32.57 11.46
CA ARG A 667 -14.52 31.88 11.90
C ARG A 667 -15.24 32.67 12.98
N VAL A 668 -16.51 32.99 12.71
CA VAL A 668 -17.37 33.79 13.61
C VAL A 668 -17.94 32.92 14.74
N THR A 669 -18.15 31.61 14.50
CA THR A 669 -18.66 30.67 15.50
C THR A 669 -18.19 29.23 15.30
N ASN A 670 -17.89 28.54 16.41
CA ASN A 670 -17.54 27.12 16.42
C ASN A 670 -18.76 26.19 16.44
N GLN A 671 -19.98 26.73 16.50
CA GLN A 671 -21.22 25.93 16.57
C GLN A 671 -21.76 25.47 15.21
N VAL A 672 -21.26 26.05 14.11
CA VAL A 672 -21.67 25.70 12.75
C VAL A 672 -20.65 24.77 12.14
N ASN A 673 -21.09 23.61 11.65
CA ASN A 673 -20.17 22.57 11.16
C ASN A 673 -19.50 22.94 9.82
N ASN A 674 -20.17 23.72 8.97
CA ASN A 674 -19.72 24.00 7.60
C ASN A 674 -19.64 25.52 7.33
N PRO A 675 -18.63 26.23 7.86
CA PRO A 675 -18.37 27.61 7.49
C PRO A 675 -17.85 27.72 6.04
N PHE A 676 -18.28 28.73 5.29
CA PHE A 676 -17.84 28.93 3.90
C PHE A 676 -17.89 30.39 3.44
N VAL A 677 -17.14 30.70 2.38
CA VAL A 677 -17.23 31.95 1.61
C VAL A 677 -17.43 31.61 0.13
N THR A 678 -18.47 32.16 -0.49
CA THR A 678 -18.74 31.97 -1.92
C THR A 678 -18.55 33.28 -2.67
N TYR A 679 -17.73 33.24 -3.72
CA TYR A 679 -17.56 34.30 -4.71
C TYR A 679 -18.44 34.02 -5.93
N TYR A 680 -19.13 35.04 -6.41
CA TYR A 680 -19.96 35.04 -7.61
C TYR A 680 -19.37 36.03 -8.61
N ILE A 681 -19.07 35.56 -9.81
CA ILE A 681 -18.51 36.37 -10.87
C ILE A 681 -19.56 36.53 -11.96
N ASN A 682 -19.98 37.77 -12.22
CA ASN A 682 -20.92 38.08 -13.30
C ASN A 682 -20.24 37.90 -14.67
N ASP A 683 -20.97 37.43 -15.69
CA ASP A 683 -20.48 37.23 -17.07
C ASP A 683 -19.25 36.30 -17.18
N ALA A 684 -19.03 35.43 -16.19
CA ALA A 684 -17.94 34.47 -16.22
C ALA A 684 -18.20 33.34 -17.21
N ASP A 685 -17.17 32.99 -17.97
CA ASP A 685 -17.20 31.95 -19.01
C ASP A 685 -16.16 30.83 -18.72
N ASP A 686 -15.96 29.93 -19.68
CA ASP A 686 -14.98 28.83 -19.57
C ASP A 686 -13.51 29.34 -19.59
N ASN A 687 -13.29 30.64 -19.81
CA ASN A 687 -11.98 31.29 -19.75
C ASN A 687 -11.75 32.01 -18.42
N THR A 688 -12.71 31.94 -17.48
CA THR A 688 -12.59 32.59 -16.18
C THR A 688 -12.05 31.59 -15.15
N TYR A 689 -10.95 31.96 -14.50
CA TYR A 689 -10.20 31.15 -13.56
C TYR A 689 -10.11 31.82 -12.20
N ALA A 690 -10.14 31.00 -11.16
CA ALA A 690 -9.79 31.41 -9.80
C ALA A 690 -8.47 30.78 -9.39
N TRP A 691 -7.59 31.56 -8.78
CA TRP A 691 -6.35 31.11 -8.17
C TRP A 691 -6.28 31.53 -6.71
N PHE A 692 -5.69 30.66 -5.89
CA PHE A 692 -5.43 30.92 -4.49
C PHE A 692 -4.06 30.38 -4.10
N ASN A 693 -3.50 30.96 -3.05
CA ASN A 693 -2.31 30.46 -2.39
C ASN A 693 -2.44 30.72 -0.88
N ALA A 694 -2.19 29.71 -0.05
CA ALA A 694 -2.24 29.80 1.42
C ALA A 694 -0.82 29.70 2.00
N GLU A 695 -0.50 30.50 3.01
CA GLU A 695 0.77 30.33 3.75
C GLU A 695 0.81 28.95 4.43
N ASP A 696 2.00 28.36 4.52
CA ASP A 696 2.22 27.04 5.08
C ASP A 696 1.85 26.96 6.59
N GLY A 697 0.65 26.46 6.86
CA GLY A 697 0.19 26.09 8.21
C GLY A 697 0.21 24.58 8.47
N TYR A 698 0.61 24.17 9.68
CA TYR A 698 0.32 22.84 10.22
C TYR A 698 -1.14 22.75 10.68
N GLY A 699 -2.05 22.41 9.76
CA GLY A 699 -3.48 22.23 10.05
C GLY A 699 -4.29 21.77 8.82
N PRO A 700 -5.59 21.47 8.97
CA PRO A 700 -6.48 21.32 7.82
C PRO A 700 -6.61 22.67 7.12
N SER A 701 -6.25 22.76 5.84
CA SER A 701 -6.50 23.96 5.04
C SER A 701 -7.92 23.93 4.44
N PRO A 702 -8.48 25.09 4.03
CA PRO A 702 -9.80 25.15 3.41
C PRO A 702 -9.83 24.37 2.08
N LYS A 703 -11.02 24.14 1.52
CA LYS A 703 -11.20 23.56 0.18
C LYS A 703 -11.76 24.60 -0.77
N LEU A 704 -11.25 24.65 -2.00
CA LEU A 704 -11.91 25.40 -3.08
C LEU A 704 -12.85 24.46 -3.86
N ILE A 705 -14.09 24.90 -4.03
CA ILE A 705 -15.15 24.18 -4.73
C ILE A 705 -15.67 25.07 -5.86
N ALA A 706 -15.50 24.65 -7.11
CA ALA A 706 -16.09 25.31 -8.27
C ALA A 706 -17.43 24.64 -8.63
N GLY A 707 -18.55 25.33 -8.35
CA GLY A 707 -19.91 24.80 -8.56
C GLY A 707 -20.33 23.67 -7.60
N PHE A 708 -21.60 23.25 -7.64
CA PHE A 708 -22.13 22.18 -6.76
C PHE A 708 -21.86 20.76 -7.27
N SER A 709 -21.12 20.58 -8.36
CA SER A 709 -20.92 19.27 -9.03
C SER A 709 -19.91 18.33 -8.35
N GLY A 710 -19.49 18.62 -7.11
CA GLY A 710 -18.79 17.64 -6.27
C GLY A 710 -17.40 17.25 -6.76
N LEU A 711 -16.75 18.06 -7.59
CA LEU A 711 -15.30 18.01 -7.75
C LEU A 711 -14.67 18.64 -6.51
N ASP A 712 -14.67 17.88 -5.40
CA ASP A 712 -13.76 18.13 -4.28
C ASP A 712 -12.36 18.21 -4.88
N ILE A 713 -11.75 19.40 -4.97
CA ILE A 713 -10.30 19.53 -5.19
C ILE A 713 -9.67 19.14 -3.84
N PRO A 714 -9.19 17.90 -3.64
CA PRO A 714 -8.91 17.40 -2.32
C PRO A 714 -7.52 17.86 -1.87
N HIS A 715 -7.55 18.76 -0.88
CA HIS A 715 -6.58 19.01 0.20
C HIS A 715 -5.44 20.02 0.00
N LYS A 716 -5.28 20.81 1.07
CA LYS A 716 -4.32 21.87 1.39
C LYS A 716 -4.19 22.95 0.31
N LEU A 717 -4.79 24.14 0.56
CA LEU A 717 -4.59 25.34 -0.26
C LEU A 717 -3.12 25.84 -0.33
N ASN A 718 -2.16 25.09 0.20
CA ASN A 718 -0.76 25.47 0.36
C ASN A 718 0.02 25.50 -0.96
N HIS A 719 -0.57 25.08 -2.08
CA HIS A 719 0.12 24.91 -3.36
C HIS A 719 -0.72 25.49 -4.50
N ASN A 720 -0.10 26.34 -5.33
CA ASN A 720 -0.63 27.14 -6.45
C ASN A 720 -1.66 26.42 -7.32
N ALA A 721 -2.91 26.32 -6.86
CA ALA A 721 -3.95 25.59 -7.58
C ALA A 721 -4.90 26.56 -8.28
N VAL A 722 -5.15 26.29 -9.55
CA VAL A 722 -6.07 27.04 -10.40
C VAL A 722 -7.34 26.22 -10.60
N SER A 723 -8.47 26.92 -10.66
CA SER A 723 -9.77 26.31 -10.89
C SER A 723 -10.60 27.12 -11.88
N SER A 724 -10.89 26.52 -13.03
CA SER A 724 -11.91 27.01 -13.97
C SER A 724 -13.31 26.92 -13.35
N GLY A 725 -14.17 27.91 -13.58
CA GLY A 725 -15.57 27.84 -13.12
C GLY A 725 -16.33 26.76 -13.90
N LEU A 726 -17.04 25.85 -13.22
CA LEU A 726 -17.63 24.66 -13.86
C LEU A 726 -19.17 24.64 -13.94
N SER A 727 -19.87 25.68 -13.49
CA SER A 727 -21.34 25.69 -13.49
C SER A 727 -21.93 27.07 -13.71
N GLU A 728 -22.85 27.18 -14.67
CA GLU A 728 -23.89 28.20 -14.69
C GLU A 728 -24.97 27.81 -13.67
N PHE A 729 -25.24 28.67 -12.68
CA PHE A 729 -26.42 28.53 -11.83
C PHE A 729 -27.41 29.66 -12.11
N PRO A 730 -28.67 29.36 -12.44
CA PRO A 730 -29.76 30.26 -12.11
C PRO A 730 -29.99 30.17 -10.59
N TYR A 731 -29.62 31.20 -9.83
CA TYR A 731 -29.81 31.22 -8.37
C TYR A 731 -30.99 32.13 -7.98
N GLU A 732 -31.93 31.59 -7.20
CA GLU A 732 -32.89 32.35 -6.39
C GLU A 732 -32.50 32.22 -4.90
N ILE A 733 -32.14 33.37 -4.32
CA ILE A 733 -32.25 33.74 -2.89
C ILE A 733 -31.29 33.06 -1.89
N LEU A 734 -30.10 33.67 -1.74
CA LEU A 734 -29.43 33.86 -0.44
C LEU A 734 -29.03 35.33 -0.36
N ASP A 735 -29.92 36.10 0.28
CA ASP A 735 -29.88 37.56 0.49
C ASP A 735 -30.05 38.44 -0.76
N ASN A 736 -30.81 39.54 -0.61
CA ASN A 736 -31.23 40.44 -1.70
C ASN A 736 -30.07 41.28 -2.30
N THR A 737 -28.82 40.82 -2.22
CA THR A 737 -27.59 41.58 -2.50
C THR A 737 -27.00 41.31 -3.88
N VAL A 738 -27.28 40.15 -4.50
CA VAL A 738 -26.56 39.71 -5.71
C VAL A 738 -27.26 40.04 -7.03
N GLY A 739 -28.58 40.28 -7.05
CA GLY A 739 -29.34 40.66 -8.26
C GLY A 739 -29.50 39.53 -9.29
N GLU A 740 -30.37 39.71 -10.29
CA GLU A 740 -30.56 38.76 -11.41
C GLU A 740 -29.37 38.82 -12.40
N GLY A 741 -28.82 37.67 -12.81
CA GLY A 741 -27.70 37.58 -13.77
C GLY A 741 -27.18 36.14 -13.96
N ASN A 742 -26.35 35.92 -15.00
CA ASN A 742 -25.63 34.65 -15.20
C ASN A 742 -24.31 34.71 -14.43
N PHE A 743 -24.20 33.93 -13.35
CA PHE A 743 -23.01 33.89 -12.51
C PHE A 743 -22.34 32.52 -12.56
N ARG A 744 -21.01 32.52 -12.46
CA ARG A 744 -20.25 31.36 -12.00
C ARG A 744 -19.82 31.58 -10.56
N SER A 745 -19.75 30.51 -9.78
CA SER A 745 -19.46 30.57 -8.35
C SER A 745 -18.28 29.71 -7.94
N TRP A 746 -17.47 30.25 -7.03
CA TRP A 746 -16.38 29.54 -6.35
C TRP A 746 -16.59 29.64 -4.84
N THR A 747 -16.63 28.50 -4.17
CA THR A 747 -16.84 28.41 -2.72
C THR A 747 -15.57 27.94 -2.04
N ILE A 748 -15.10 28.70 -1.05
CA ILE A 748 -14.07 28.28 -0.11
C ILE A 748 -14.76 27.68 1.11
N ASP A 749 -14.61 26.38 1.31
CA ASP A 749 -15.17 25.61 2.43
C ASP A 749 -14.14 25.47 3.55
N PHE A 750 -14.48 25.99 4.73
CA PHE A 750 -13.65 25.98 5.93
C PHE A 750 -14.05 24.85 6.91
N THR A 751 -14.82 23.86 6.46
CA THR A 751 -15.18 22.68 7.26
C THR A 751 -13.92 21.99 7.81
N GLY A 752 -13.86 21.84 9.13
CA GLY A 752 -12.73 21.22 9.84
C GLY A 752 -11.61 22.18 10.24
N VAL A 753 -11.66 23.45 9.83
CA VAL A 753 -10.71 24.50 10.23
C VAL A 753 -11.15 25.13 11.55
N SER A 754 -10.30 25.10 12.58
CA SER A 754 -10.64 25.52 13.95
C SER A 754 -10.18 26.92 14.35
N SER A 755 -9.39 27.61 13.52
CA SER A 755 -8.77 28.90 13.81
C SER A 755 -8.82 29.85 12.61
N GLU A 756 -8.45 31.11 12.83
CA GLU A 756 -8.16 32.08 11.76
C GLU A 756 -7.20 31.49 10.73
N GLN A 757 -7.47 31.74 9.44
CA GLN A 757 -6.61 31.37 8.31
C GLN A 757 -6.23 32.61 7.52
N LEU A 758 -4.94 32.73 7.21
CA LEU A 758 -4.42 33.76 6.31
C LEU A 758 -4.27 33.14 4.92
N LEU A 759 -4.95 33.72 3.93
CA LEU A 759 -4.80 33.35 2.52
C LEU A 759 -4.32 34.57 1.73
N ASN A 760 -3.62 34.36 0.64
CA ASN A 760 -3.51 35.39 -0.40
C ASN A 760 -4.92 35.71 -0.90
N THR A 761 -5.14 36.97 -1.31
CA THR A 761 -6.40 37.38 -1.94
C THR A 761 -6.69 36.42 -3.10
N ILE A 762 -7.86 35.77 -3.10
CA ILE A 762 -8.28 34.95 -4.24
C ILE A 762 -8.26 35.83 -5.50
N CYS A 763 -7.48 35.40 -6.48
CA CYS A 763 -7.32 36.12 -7.73
C CYS A 763 -8.28 35.52 -8.76
N PHE A 764 -8.97 36.38 -9.49
CA PHE A 764 -9.80 35.98 -10.62
C PHE A 764 -9.19 36.55 -11.90
N LYS A 765 -8.83 35.66 -12.82
CA LYS A 765 -8.30 36.02 -14.13
C LYS A 765 -9.24 35.54 -15.23
N GLN A 766 -9.29 36.27 -16.33
CA GLN A 766 -9.97 35.86 -17.56
C GLN A 766 -8.93 35.71 -18.67
N ALA A 767 -8.87 34.53 -19.29
CA ALA A 767 -7.99 34.31 -20.44
C ALA A 767 -8.53 34.98 -21.70
N ASP A 768 -7.63 35.55 -22.49
CA ASP A 768 -7.94 36.12 -23.80
C ASP A 768 -7.95 35.01 -24.88
N PRO A 769 -9.11 34.72 -25.50
CA PRO A 769 -9.20 33.70 -26.53
C PRO A 769 -8.35 33.98 -27.76
N GLU A 770 -8.16 35.26 -28.14
CA GLU A 770 -7.37 35.63 -29.31
C GLU A 770 -5.88 35.36 -29.06
N GLU A 771 -5.39 35.69 -27.86
CA GLU A 771 -4.01 35.42 -27.47
C GLU A 771 -3.75 33.92 -27.28
N LEU A 772 -4.73 33.13 -26.80
CA LEU A 772 -4.64 31.66 -26.78
C LEU A 772 -4.54 31.07 -28.19
N THR A 773 -5.38 31.51 -29.13
CA THR A 773 -5.31 31.06 -30.52
C THR A 773 -4.02 31.51 -31.20
N ARG A 774 -3.49 32.69 -30.87
CA ARG A 774 -2.16 33.17 -31.33
C ARG A 774 -1.05 32.28 -30.79
N ALA A 775 -1.09 31.94 -29.50
CA ALA A 775 -0.13 31.03 -28.87
C ALA A 775 -0.16 29.65 -29.53
N TYR A 776 -1.36 29.07 -29.73
CA TYR A 776 -1.52 27.80 -30.43
C TYR A 776 -0.97 27.87 -31.86
N SER A 777 -1.28 28.91 -32.62
CA SER A 777 -0.83 29.06 -34.00
C SER A 777 0.69 29.16 -34.12
N ASN A 778 1.35 29.82 -33.16
CA ASN A 778 2.82 29.88 -33.10
C ASN A 778 3.41 28.51 -32.74
N LEU A 779 2.98 27.90 -31.63
CA LEU A 779 3.54 26.64 -31.13
C LEU A 779 3.21 25.42 -32.02
N SER A 780 2.12 25.47 -32.78
CA SER A 780 1.74 24.42 -33.73
C SER A 780 2.38 24.55 -35.11
N SER A 781 3.24 25.55 -35.33
CA SER A 781 3.94 25.77 -36.61
C SER A 781 4.91 24.65 -36.97
N HIS A 782 5.59 24.08 -35.97
CA HIS A 782 6.60 23.03 -36.13
C HIS A 782 6.32 21.81 -35.23
N PRO A 783 5.21 21.09 -35.47
CA PRO A 783 4.81 19.95 -34.66
C PRO A 783 5.65 18.71 -35.01
N MET A 784 5.93 17.86 -34.02
CA MET A 784 6.39 16.51 -34.31
C MET A 784 5.20 15.65 -34.73
N THR A 785 5.22 15.16 -35.96
CA THR A 785 4.22 14.20 -36.46
C THR A 785 4.59 12.80 -35.98
N ILE A 786 3.86 12.29 -34.98
CA ILE A 786 4.10 10.95 -34.43
C ILE A 786 3.66 9.88 -35.44
N THR A 787 4.61 9.07 -35.90
CA THR A 787 4.38 7.96 -36.84
C THR A 787 4.06 6.65 -36.13
N SER A 788 4.55 6.47 -34.90
CA SER A 788 4.30 5.27 -34.09
C SER A 788 4.53 5.57 -32.61
N TYR A 789 3.73 4.96 -31.73
CA TYR A 789 3.98 5.02 -30.30
C TYR A 789 3.60 3.72 -29.59
N THR A 790 4.30 3.46 -28.50
CA THR A 790 3.95 2.52 -27.44
C THR A 790 4.35 3.13 -26.09
N PRO A 791 3.82 2.65 -24.95
CA PRO A 791 4.27 3.12 -23.64
C PRO A 791 5.76 2.79 -23.42
N GLY A 792 6.63 3.78 -23.66
CA GLY A 792 8.10 3.68 -23.63
C GLY A 792 8.82 3.75 -24.98
N ARG A 793 8.12 3.97 -26.10
CA ARG A 793 8.76 4.28 -27.39
C ARG A 793 7.90 5.20 -28.23
N ILE A 794 8.44 6.34 -28.67
CA ILE A 794 7.75 7.31 -29.53
C ILE A 794 8.64 7.59 -30.73
N GLU A 795 8.07 7.47 -31.93
CA GLU A 795 8.73 7.78 -33.20
C GLU A 795 7.91 8.78 -33.98
N GLY A 796 8.58 9.71 -34.65
CA GLY A 796 7.95 10.69 -35.51
C GLY A 796 8.94 11.52 -36.29
N THR A 797 8.43 12.42 -37.11
CA THR A 797 9.22 13.37 -37.89
C THR A 797 8.93 14.79 -37.45
N VAL A 798 9.95 15.64 -37.49
CA VAL A 798 9.83 17.07 -37.19
C VAL A 798 10.68 17.86 -38.18
N THR A 799 10.21 19.05 -38.55
CA THR A 799 10.98 19.99 -39.37
C THR A 799 11.54 21.06 -38.45
N GLN A 800 12.86 21.25 -38.50
CA GLN A 800 13.57 22.27 -37.71
C GLN A 800 14.03 23.44 -38.58
N ASP A 801 13.94 24.66 -38.00
CA ASP A 801 14.47 25.91 -38.55
C ASP A 801 15.30 26.70 -37.53
N ASP A 802 16.01 27.74 -37.98
CA ASP A 802 16.96 28.50 -37.15
C ASP A 802 16.33 29.20 -35.93
N GLU A 803 15.00 29.38 -35.90
CA GLU A 803 14.28 30.04 -34.81
C GLU A 803 13.82 29.03 -33.74
N HIS A 804 13.62 27.76 -34.12
CA HIS A 804 13.12 26.71 -33.23
C HIS A 804 14.10 25.52 -33.15
N MET A 805 15.07 25.55 -32.23
CA MET A 805 16.11 24.50 -32.12
C MET A 805 15.84 23.44 -31.06
N ILE A 806 14.87 23.66 -30.16
CA ILE A 806 14.57 22.74 -29.06
C ILE A 806 13.27 22.02 -29.37
N LEU A 807 13.32 20.70 -29.49
CA LEU A 807 12.13 19.87 -29.42
C LEU A 807 11.71 19.72 -27.97
N PHE A 808 10.65 20.44 -27.59
CA PHE A 808 10.00 20.32 -26.30
C PHE A 808 9.10 19.07 -26.30
N THR A 809 9.01 18.37 -25.16
CA THR A 809 8.06 17.26 -24.99
C THR A 809 7.37 17.33 -23.64
N THR A 810 6.17 16.76 -23.55
CA THR A 810 5.46 16.58 -22.27
C THR A 810 5.68 15.21 -21.67
N ILE A 811 6.83 14.59 -21.92
CA ILE A 811 7.26 13.33 -21.33
C ILE A 811 8.07 13.65 -20.07
N PRO A 812 7.66 13.22 -18.87
CA PRO A 812 8.45 13.40 -17.66
C PRO A 812 9.84 12.78 -17.81
N TYR A 813 10.86 13.51 -17.36
CA TYR A 813 12.25 13.07 -17.45
C TYR A 813 12.53 11.92 -16.48
N ASP A 814 13.22 10.89 -16.97
CA ASP A 814 13.78 9.78 -16.22
C ASP A 814 15.08 9.37 -16.94
N LYS A 815 16.11 8.94 -16.19
CA LYS A 815 17.39 8.47 -16.77
C LYS A 815 17.25 7.31 -17.76
N GLY A 816 16.12 6.62 -17.77
CA GLY A 816 15.79 5.56 -18.73
C GLY A 816 15.48 6.08 -20.14
N TRP A 817 15.18 7.37 -20.31
CA TRP A 817 14.93 7.94 -21.64
C TRP A 817 16.21 8.15 -22.43
N THR A 818 16.21 7.69 -23.68
CA THR A 818 17.24 7.96 -24.68
C THR A 818 16.58 8.46 -25.96
N ALA A 819 17.17 9.46 -26.61
CA ALA A 819 16.70 10.01 -27.87
C ALA A 819 17.67 9.71 -29.03
N TYR A 820 17.14 9.65 -30.24
CA TYR A 820 17.89 9.52 -31.48
C TYR A 820 17.37 10.53 -32.51
N VAL A 821 18.29 11.18 -33.23
CA VAL A 821 18.03 12.04 -34.39
C VAL A 821 18.64 11.36 -35.60
N ASP A 822 17.83 11.00 -36.60
CA ASP A 822 18.25 10.26 -37.79
C ASP A 822 19.09 9.02 -37.46
N GLU A 823 18.59 8.20 -36.53
CA GLU A 823 19.21 6.97 -36.03
C GLU A 823 20.50 7.18 -35.19
N ASN A 824 21.02 8.41 -35.11
CA ASN A 824 22.17 8.73 -34.28
C ASN A 824 21.73 9.09 -32.87
N LYS A 825 22.40 8.52 -31.86
CA LYS A 825 22.10 8.80 -30.46
C LYS A 825 22.34 10.29 -30.18
N ALA A 826 21.31 10.95 -29.64
CA ALA A 826 21.33 12.36 -29.34
C ALA A 826 21.27 12.60 -27.82
N HIS A 827 21.76 13.77 -27.38
CA HIS A 827 21.79 14.14 -25.97
C HIS A 827 20.42 14.68 -25.56
N VAL A 828 19.75 13.95 -24.66
CA VAL A 828 18.52 14.43 -24.03
C VAL A 828 18.86 15.61 -23.12
N ILE A 829 18.20 16.74 -23.33
CA ILE A 829 18.21 17.85 -22.39
C ILE A 829 16.95 17.77 -21.51
N VAL A 830 16.92 18.56 -20.45
CA VAL A 830 15.75 18.72 -19.59
C VAL A 830 15.17 20.12 -19.75
N THR A 831 13.85 20.22 -19.85
CA THR A 831 13.09 21.46 -20.01
C THR A 831 12.11 21.64 -18.85
N MET A 832 11.53 22.84 -18.70
CA MET A 832 10.62 23.19 -17.61
C MET A 832 11.22 22.91 -16.23
N ASP A 833 12.29 23.62 -15.90
CA ASP A 833 13.00 23.52 -14.61
C ASP A 833 13.54 22.12 -14.25
N GLY A 834 13.78 21.29 -15.27
CA GLY A 834 14.47 20.01 -15.10
C GLY A 834 13.58 18.77 -15.13
N ASP A 835 12.28 18.92 -15.42
CA ASP A 835 11.28 17.88 -15.17
C ASP A 835 10.77 17.16 -16.43
N PHE A 836 11.01 17.72 -17.62
CA PHE A 836 10.53 17.17 -18.88
C PHE A 836 11.65 16.89 -19.88
N VAL A 837 11.48 15.83 -20.69
CA VAL A 837 12.42 15.45 -21.75
C VAL A 837 12.40 16.50 -22.85
N GLY A 838 13.58 16.98 -23.26
CA GLY A 838 13.76 17.80 -24.44
C GLY A 838 14.94 17.35 -25.30
N LEU A 839 15.05 17.89 -26.50
CA LEU A 839 16.12 17.55 -27.44
C LEU A 839 16.55 18.76 -28.26
N VAL A 840 17.85 18.99 -28.41
CA VAL A 840 18.36 19.97 -29.36
C VAL A 840 18.47 19.32 -30.75
N VAL A 841 17.78 19.87 -31.73
CA VAL A 841 17.88 19.46 -33.15
C VAL A 841 18.65 20.56 -33.88
N ALA A 842 19.93 20.30 -34.15
CA ALA A 842 20.90 21.35 -34.48
C ALA A 842 21.10 21.61 -35.99
N THR A 843 20.36 20.92 -36.86
CA THR A 843 20.55 20.98 -38.31
C THR A 843 19.24 21.25 -39.00
N ASN A 844 19.16 22.30 -39.82
CA ASN A 844 17.90 22.64 -40.49
C ASN A 844 17.45 21.53 -41.44
N GLY A 845 16.15 21.25 -41.43
CA GLY A 845 15.53 20.25 -42.29
C GLY A 845 14.58 19.31 -41.56
N GLU A 846 14.15 18.27 -42.27
CA GLU A 846 13.29 17.22 -41.74
C GLU A 846 14.15 16.15 -41.04
N HIS A 847 13.79 15.83 -39.80
CA HIS A 847 14.49 14.86 -38.97
C HIS A 847 13.56 13.78 -38.46
N LYS A 848 14.07 12.55 -38.42
CA LYS A 848 13.42 11.43 -37.74
C LYS A 848 13.86 11.42 -36.28
N ILE A 849 12.90 11.57 -35.37
CA ILE A 849 13.12 11.54 -33.93
C ILE A 849 12.61 10.22 -33.36
N THR A 850 13.37 9.62 -32.46
CA THR A 850 12.97 8.42 -31.73
C THR A 850 13.33 8.53 -30.27
N PHE A 851 12.33 8.46 -29.39
CA PHE A 851 12.49 8.31 -27.95
C PHE A 851 12.30 6.85 -27.56
N VAL A 852 13.20 6.33 -26.73
CA VAL A 852 13.14 4.96 -26.20
C VAL A 852 13.39 5.01 -24.69
N TYR A 853 12.47 4.42 -23.93
CA TYR A 853 12.60 4.23 -22.50
C TYR A 853 13.13 2.83 -22.19
N GLU A 854 14.28 2.77 -21.54
CA GLU A 854 14.84 1.56 -20.97
C GLU A 854 14.90 1.67 -19.45
N THR A 855 14.14 0.83 -18.76
CA THR A 855 14.10 0.84 -17.29
C THR A 855 15.50 0.76 -16.66
N PRO A 856 15.92 1.78 -15.89
CA PRO A 856 17.22 1.80 -15.23
C PRO A 856 17.44 0.54 -14.38
N GLY A 857 18.60 -0.09 -14.56
CA GLY A 857 18.97 -1.29 -13.82
C GLY A 857 18.28 -2.59 -14.24
N LYS A 858 17.39 -2.60 -15.23
CA LYS A 858 16.74 -3.82 -15.74
C LYS A 858 17.75 -4.91 -16.12
N LEU A 859 18.80 -4.57 -16.87
CA LEU A 859 19.84 -5.54 -17.24
C LEU A 859 20.58 -6.11 -16.01
N LYS A 860 20.98 -5.24 -15.07
CA LYS A 860 21.64 -5.66 -13.81
C LYS A 860 20.70 -6.56 -12.99
N GLY A 861 19.42 -6.20 -12.93
CA GLY A 861 18.34 -6.99 -12.31
C GLY A 861 18.21 -8.37 -12.93
N THR A 862 18.06 -8.44 -14.26
CA THR A 862 17.97 -9.69 -15.01
C THR A 862 19.17 -10.59 -14.75
N VAL A 863 20.40 -10.07 -14.86
CA VAL A 863 21.63 -10.84 -14.62
C VAL A 863 21.67 -11.35 -13.18
N THR A 864 21.32 -10.51 -12.20
CA THR A 864 21.29 -10.89 -10.78
C THR A 864 20.27 -12.01 -10.53
N THR A 865 19.05 -11.87 -11.05
CA THR A 865 18.01 -12.91 -10.96
C THR A 865 18.46 -14.22 -11.57
N ILE A 866 19.02 -14.19 -12.79
CA ILE A 866 19.49 -15.41 -13.47
C ILE A 866 20.60 -16.08 -12.67
N VAL A 867 21.61 -15.33 -12.21
CA VAL A 867 22.73 -15.88 -11.43
C VAL A 867 22.23 -16.48 -10.12
N SER A 868 21.38 -15.77 -9.37
CA SER A 868 20.81 -16.26 -8.11
C SER A 868 19.92 -17.49 -8.31
N PHE A 869 19.12 -17.51 -9.37
CA PHE A 869 18.29 -18.66 -9.72
C PHE A 869 19.13 -19.87 -10.16
N LEU A 870 20.22 -19.65 -10.90
CA LEU A 870 21.17 -20.71 -11.26
C LEU A 870 21.87 -21.27 -10.03
N ILE A 871 22.32 -20.43 -9.10
CA ILE A 871 22.92 -20.88 -7.82
C ILE A 871 21.89 -21.70 -7.04
N TRP A 872 20.67 -21.20 -6.89
CA TRP A 872 19.57 -21.92 -6.23
C TRP A 872 19.29 -23.28 -6.91
N SER A 873 19.22 -23.31 -8.25
CA SER A 873 19.00 -24.52 -9.03
C SER A 873 20.15 -25.52 -8.91
N VAL A 874 21.41 -25.06 -8.93
CA VAL A 874 22.58 -25.92 -8.71
C VAL A 874 22.57 -26.48 -7.29
N LEU A 875 22.21 -25.70 -6.28
CA LEU A 875 22.07 -26.19 -4.90
C LEU A 875 20.94 -27.22 -4.77
N LEU A 876 19.87 -27.10 -5.56
CA LEU A 876 18.77 -28.06 -5.63
C LEU A 876 19.17 -29.37 -6.33
N LEU A 877 19.87 -29.27 -7.46
CA LEU A 877 20.20 -30.41 -8.33
C LEU A 877 21.49 -31.13 -7.92
N SER A 878 22.43 -30.45 -7.27
CA SER A 878 23.67 -31.05 -6.80
C SER A 878 23.36 -32.14 -5.79
N ARG A 879 23.44 -33.40 -6.22
CA ARG A 879 23.37 -34.55 -5.33
C ARG A 879 24.69 -34.61 -4.55
N PRO A 880 24.67 -34.68 -3.21
CA PRO A 880 25.88 -34.99 -2.48
C PRO A 880 26.39 -36.34 -2.98
N ASP A 881 27.62 -36.35 -3.50
CA ASP A 881 28.19 -37.50 -4.18
C ASP A 881 28.47 -38.61 -3.17
N GLU A 882 27.54 -39.57 -3.08
CA GLU A 882 27.53 -40.67 -2.10
C GLU A 882 28.85 -41.44 -2.08
N LYS A 883 29.50 -41.59 -3.25
CA LYS A 883 30.78 -42.28 -3.40
C LYS A 883 31.96 -41.47 -2.88
N ALA A 884 31.96 -40.15 -3.06
CA ALA A 884 33.05 -39.27 -2.61
C ALA A 884 33.03 -39.08 -1.08
N GLU A 885 31.85 -38.97 -0.47
CA GLU A 885 31.71 -38.90 0.98
C GLU A 885 31.98 -40.24 1.68
N ALA A 886 31.57 -41.37 1.09
CA ALA A 886 31.94 -42.70 1.58
C ALA A 886 33.48 -42.89 1.57
N LYS A 887 34.16 -42.45 0.49
CA LYS A 887 35.63 -42.46 0.41
C LYS A 887 36.29 -41.56 1.47
N LYS A 888 35.72 -40.38 1.76
CA LYS A 888 36.21 -39.49 2.82
C LYS A 888 36.01 -40.10 4.22
N LYS A 889 34.87 -40.74 4.50
CA LYS A 889 34.63 -41.47 5.75
C LYS A 889 35.63 -42.60 5.92
N LEU A 890 35.83 -43.42 4.89
CA LEU A 890 36.79 -44.52 4.93
C LEU A 890 38.23 -44.03 5.21
N LYS A 891 38.65 -42.94 4.55
CA LYS A 891 39.96 -42.31 4.80
C LYS A 891 40.10 -41.75 6.23
N LYS A 892 39.02 -41.20 6.81
CA LYS A 892 39.02 -40.67 8.17
C LYS A 892 39.08 -41.80 9.20
N GLU A 893 38.29 -42.85 9.03
CA GLU A 893 38.32 -44.06 9.88
C GLU A 893 39.67 -44.77 9.79
N GLN A 894 40.28 -44.84 8.61
CA GLN A 894 41.63 -45.37 8.43
C GLN A 894 42.69 -44.52 9.14
N LYS A 895 42.59 -43.18 9.06
CA LYS A 895 43.49 -42.27 9.81
C LYS A 895 43.32 -42.38 11.32
N GLU A 896 42.09 -42.49 11.82
CA GLU A 896 41.81 -42.64 13.25
C GLU A 896 42.26 -44.00 13.79
N LYS A 897 42.12 -45.08 12.99
CA LYS A 897 42.72 -46.38 13.32
C LYS A 897 44.25 -46.32 13.35
N ALA A 898 44.89 -45.75 12.33
CA ALA A 898 46.34 -45.61 12.29
C ALA A 898 46.88 -44.76 13.44
N ALA A 899 46.17 -43.69 13.83
CA ALA A 899 46.55 -42.87 14.98
C ALA A 899 46.40 -43.62 16.33
N LYS A 900 45.39 -44.48 16.46
CA LYS A 900 45.23 -45.35 17.65
C LYS A 900 46.28 -46.45 17.70
N GLU A 901 46.60 -47.08 16.57
CA GLU A 901 47.61 -48.12 16.45
C GLU A 901 49.02 -47.59 16.77
N ASN A 902 49.35 -46.37 16.30
CA ASN A 902 50.62 -45.71 16.64
C ASN A 902 50.73 -45.35 18.13
N ASN A 903 49.64 -44.88 18.76
CA ASN A 903 49.64 -44.62 20.21
C ASN A 903 49.75 -45.89 21.07
N THR A 904 49.21 -47.03 20.61
CA THR A 904 49.44 -48.32 21.29
C THR A 904 50.84 -48.89 21.06
N ALA A 905 51.48 -48.58 19.93
CA ALA A 905 52.85 -48.99 19.67
C ALA A 905 53.85 -48.22 20.56
N ASP A 906 53.70 -46.90 20.71
CA ASP A 906 54.54 -46.10 21.62
C ASP A 906 54.39 -46.52 23.09
N ASN A 907 53.16 -46.77 23.57
CA ASN A 907 52.95 -47.27 24.94
C ASN A 907 53.50 -48.68 25.18
N SER A 908 53.67 -49.49 24.13
CA SER A 908 54.29 -50.82 24.23
C SER A 908 55.83 -50.79 24.20
N ALA A 909 56.41 -49.69 23.70
CA ALA A 909 57.86 -49.46 23.68
C ALA A 909 58.37 -48.92 25.02
N ASP A 910 57.60 -48.06 25.71
CA ASP A 910 57.97 -47.55 27.03
C ASP A 910 57.86 -48.62 28.14
N ASN A 911 56.88 -49.52 28.06
CA ASN A 911 56.76 -50.64 29.03
C ASN A 911 57.86 -51.72 28.90
N LYS A 912 58.70 -51.67 27.86
CA LYS A 912 59.86 -52.57 27.70
C LYS A 912 61.17 -52.00 28.22
N LYS A 913 61.19 -50.75 28.73
CA LYS A 913 62.37 -50.13 29.35
C LYS A 913 62.39 -50.17 30.89
N GLU A 914 61.32 -50.58 31.55
CA GLU A 914 61.28 -50.74 33.02
C GLU A 914 61.52 -52.18 33.52
N THR A 915 61.96 -53.10 32.66
CA THR A 915 62.32 -54.49 33.05
C THR A 915 63.71 -54.91 32.56
N LYS A 916 64.72 -54.07 32.85
CA LYS A 916 66.12 -54.49 32.86
C LYS A 916 66.87 -53.92 34.05
#